data_AF-A0A660WC62-F1
#
_entry.id   AF-A0A660WC62-F1
#
_cell.length_a   1.000
_cell.length_b   1.000
_cell.length_c   1.000
_cell.angle_alpha   90.00
_cell.angle_beta   90.00
_cell.angle_gamma   90.00
#
_symmetry.space_group_name_H-M   'P 1'
#
loop_
_entity.id
_entity.type
_entity.pdbx_description
1 polymer ?
#
loop_
_entity_poly.entity_id
_entity_poly.type
_entity_poly.pdbx_seq_one_letter_code
_entity_poly.pdbx_strand_id
1 'polypeptide(L)'
;MNFRVKSRYLRLVMAGVVLLTPPAVLADEGAGLAGGRKKFDQQFGRELKAVQRSEDIGDDLALSKTLLIAARMNRDDPAFLAVICRQAYELAARSPEGYSTAIDAMELQASSVASDDQAGKLACLEKILLLRLKVYTAATGREKIDAGEQAIQTLMALADCSALVGDSYAADLYLRRATSMAESIRSDVAQLVKEQFDSLKSRLALGSELQQARQAIQADPTDTSARAKLINLYLMGLDDRASAAKFLSPGLDETWRSYVPMTLRSGAAWPTEVLGELASWYYGLVKNSPMAPCPQALRRAESYLVNFIASAGEKAKRNPAQAKAQTRAQIQLRDIRARLAKLHGPDVETLWSLNSAALNISADGRIAQALVRAQKYLLNMQRADGSWPEYDWFETGARPNWPTALITFALIKSGLPIDDDRLTLALELMASRKTDDTLTLAFRCFVWSACYRPLRGKFSRQLRADAVQLFRSSADGSFQAQADPAKPGRNGDPLVTMYATVALGRADQAGVKVPNAFWIRSLAWWRKGQNSDGGWGYEPGDKSRHVPTVAGAVCMLTSLAELGRTRPVALENQALASAVEWIDEHFDNQKNRDPLHYLYGLALLGTARGTTIFRDVDWFKWASDDLLKRQGDAGQWNPHNRPAHTSTALGLLLLSLPQAD
;
A
#
# COMPACT_ATOMS: atom_id res chain seq x y z
N MET A 1 -27.26 -24.84 46.68
CA MET A 1 -26.63 -26.00 46.01
C MET A 1 -25.32 -25.52 45.39
N ASN A 2 -24.20 -25.82 46.04
CA ASN A 2 -22.86 -25.34 45.69
C ASN A 2 -22.25 -26.18 44.57
N PHE A 3 -21.89 -25.57 43.43
CA PHE A 3 -21.08 -26.22 42.40
C PHE A 3 -19.59 -25.91 42.62
N ARG A 4 -18.91 -26.86 43.26
CA ARG A 4 -17.45 -27.03 43.26
C ARG A 4 -17.09 -28.23 42.39
N VAL A 5 -16.69 -28.01 41.14
CA VAL A 5 -15.83 -28.92 40.34
C VAL A 5 -14.95 -28.04 39.44
N LYS A 6 -13.82 -27.53 39.95
CA LYS A 6 -12.44 -27.99 39.71
C LYS A 6 -12.02 -27.91 38.22
N SER A 7 -11.28 -26.88 37.80
CA SER A 7 -9.81 -26.76 37.98
C SER A 7 -8.97 -27.85 37.26
N ARG A 8 -9.35 -28.23 36.03
CA ARG A 8 -8.49 -29.07 35.15
C ARG A 8 -8.20 -28.47 33.77
N TYR A 9 -9.04 -27.56 33.26
CA TYR A 9 -8.82 -26.96 31.93
C TYR A 9 -7.73 -25.87 31.90
N LEU A 10 -7.37 -25.28 33.03
CA LEU A 10 -6.36 -24.21 33.08
C LEU A 10 -4.89 -24.70 33.13
N ARG A 11 -4.65 -26.02 33.19
CA ARG A 11 -3.29 -26.60 33.28
C ARG A 11 -2.84 -27.35 32.01
N LEU A 12 -3.70 -27.50 31.01
CA LEU A 12 -3.35 -28.12 29.71
C LEU A 12 -2.87 -27.12 28.64
N VAL A 13 -2.93 -25.81 28.93
CA VAL A 13 -2.47 -24.72 28.03
C VAL A 13 -0.94 -24.50 28.09
N MET A 14 -0.21 -25.21 28.97
CA MET A 14 1.25 -25.02 29.18
C MET A 14 2.13 -26.17 28.68
N ALA A 15 1.60 -27.18 27.97
CA ALA A 15 2.42 -28.27 27.46
C ALA A 15 1.89 -28.78 26.11
N GLY A 16 2.42 -28.25 25.00
CA GLY A 16 2.05 -28.76 23.68
C GLY A 16 2.38 -27.90 22.47
N VAL A 17 3.49 -27.15 22.48
CA VAL A 17 4.08 -26.58 21.26
C VAL A 17 5.57 -26.87 21.30
N VAL A 18 5.97 -28.03 20.78
CA VAL A 18 7.36 -28.27 20.41
C VAL A 18 7.55 -27.63 19.04
N LEU A 19 7.88 -26.34 19.05
CA LEU A 19 8.47 -25.68 17.89
C LEU A 19 9.90 -26.21 17.76
N LEU A 20 10.19 -26.91 16.66
CA LEU A 20 11.56 -27.27 16.28
C LEU A 20 12.27 -26.00 15.79
N THR A 21 12.67 -25.14 16.72
CA THR A 21 13.73 -24.15 16.48
C THR A 21 15.08 -24.80 16.74
N PRO A 22 16.10 -24.59 15.87
CA PRO A 22 17.42 -25.15 16.11
C PRO A 22 18.00 -24.59 17.43
N PRO A 23 18.62 -25.44 18.27
CA PRO A 23 19.02 -25.09 19.63
C PRO A 23 20.04 -23.94 19.74
N ALA A 24 20.71 -23.59 18.63
CA ALA A 24 21.65 -22.48 18.59
C ALA A 24 20.98 -21.08 18.63
N VAL A 25 19.74 -20.94 18.13
CA VAL A 25 19.03 -19.65 18.07
C VAL A 25 18.46 -19.24 19.43
N LEU A 26 17.96 -20.20 20.21
CA LEU A 26 17.43 -19.96 21.56
C LEU A 26 18.51 -19.57 22.57
N ALA A 27 19.76 -20.01 22.36
CA ALA A 27 20.88 -19.66 23.22
C ALA A 27 21.34 -18.20 23.03
N ASP A 28 21.26 -17.69 21.80
CA ASP A 28 21.72 -16.33 21.45
C ASP A 28 20.70 -15.25 21.86
N GLU A 29 19.39 -15.52 21.72
CA GLU A 29 18.33 -14.62 22.23
C GLU A 29 18.33 -14.50 23.77
N GLY A 30 18.59 -15.61 24.48
CA GLY A 30 18.70 -15.62 25.94
C GLY A 30 19.93 -14.85 26.44
N ALA A 31 21.06 -14.92 25.73
CA ALA A 31 22.28 -14.18 26.04
C ALA A 31 22.13 -12.67 25.75
N GLY A 32 21.49 -12.31 24.63
CA GLY A 32 21.20 -10.92 24.27
C GLY A 32 20.30 -10.22 25.30
N LEU A 33 19.20 -10.86 25.71
CA LEU A 33 18.29 -10.33 26.73
C LEU A 33 18.96 -10.17 28.11
N ALA A 34 19.88 -11.07 28.47
CA ALA A 34 20.68 -10.94 29.68
C ALA A 34 21.63 -9.73 29.62
N GLY A 35 22.25 -9.48 28.46
CA GLY A 35 23.07 -8.28 28.21
C GLY A 35 22.25 -6.99 28.31
N GLY A 36 21.08 -6.94 27.68
CA GLY A 36 20.14 -5.83 27.77
C GLY A 36 19.68 -5.57 29.21
N ARG A 37 19.40 -6.63 29.98
CA ARG A 37 19.02 -6.50 31.39
C ARG A 37 20.13 -5.95 32.26
N LYS A 38 21.37 -6.41 32.07
CA LYS A 38 22.54 -5.88 32.80
C LYS A 38 22.73 -4.38 32.56
N LYS A 39 22.61 -3.94 31.30
CA LYS A 39 22.69 -2.52 30.92
C LYS A 39 21.56 -1.71 31.55
N PHE A 40 20.35 -2.26 31.59
CA PHE A 40 19.21 -1.66 32.29
C PHE A 40 19.46 -1.48 33.78
N ASP A 41 19.91 -2.53 34.47
CA ASP A 41 20.14 -2.47 35.91
C ASP A 41 21.26 -1.46 36.27
N GLN A 42 22.25 -1.28 35.39
CA GLN A 42 23.29 -0.26 35.55
C GLN A 42 22.77 1.17 35.41
N GLN A 43 21.89 1.43 34.43
CA GLN A 43 21.41 2.79 34.14
C GLN A 43 20.23 3.19 35.02
N PHE A 44 19.25 2.30 35.20
CA PHE A 44 17.96 2.62 35.82
C PHE A 44 17.68 1.82 37.09
N GLY A 45 18.53 0.85 37.48
CA GLY A 45 18.25 -0.04 38.60
C GLY A 45 18.13 0.64 39.96
N ARG A 46 18.79 1.80 40.17
CA ARG A 46 18.64 2.59 41.40
C ARG A 46 17.30 3.33 41.43
N GLU A 47 16.94 3.99 40.34
CA GLU A 47 15.68 4.72 40.20
C GLU A 47 14.49 3.76 40.29
N LEU A 48 14.55 2.62 39.60
CA LEU A 48 13.51 1.60 39.68
C LEU A 48 13.29 1.11 41.12
N LYS A 49 14.35 0.87 41.88
CA LYS A 49 14.24 0.48 43.30
C LYS A 49 13.68 1.59 44.18
N ALA A 50 13.93 2.85 43.85
CA ALA A 50 13.38 3.98 44.60
C ALA A 50 11.86 4.09 44.35
N VAL A 51 11.44 4.03 43.08
CA VAL A 51 10.03 4.05 42.68
C VAL A 51 9.26 2.84 43.25
N GLN A 52 9.86 1.65 43.22
CA GLN A 52 9.25 0.45 43.83
C GLN A 52 9.06 0.56 45.35
N ARG A 53 9.77 1.45 46.04
CA ARG A 53 9.63 1.68 47.48
C ARG A 53 8.64 2.79 47.82
N SER A 54 8.41 3.75 46.94
CA SER A 54 7.50 4.86 47.22
C SER A 54 6.03 4.47 47.10
N GLU A 55 5.73 3.43 46.31
CA GLU A 55 4.35 2.98 45.99
C GLU A 55 3.45 4.08 45.38
N ASP A 56 4.02 5.23 45.02
CA ASP A 56 3.32 6.37 44.42
C ASP A 56 3.19 6.18 42.90
N ILE A 57 1.95 6.29 42.39
CA ILE A 57 1.66 6.22 40.96
C ILE A 57 2.34 7.37 40.20
N GLY A 58 2.51 8.54 40.81
CA GLY A 58 3.22 9.67 40.21
C GLY A 58 4.67 9.34 39.88
N ASP A 59 5.34 8.61 40.77
CA ASP A 59 6.71 8.14 40.59
C ASP A 59 6.82 7.08 39.48
N ASP A 60 5.85 6.15 39.42
CA ASP A 60 5.73 5.16 38.34
C ASP A 60 5.58 5.86 36.97
N LEU A 61 4.73 6.90 36.90
CA LEU A 61 4.48 7.67 35.68
C LEU A 61 5.69 8.51 35.26
N ALA A 62 6.41 9.10 36.21
CA ALA A 62 7.62 9.88 35.92
C ALA A 62 8.74 9.00 35.37
N LEU A 63 8.99 7.85 36.01
CA LEU A 63 10.02 6.92 35.56
C LEU A 63 9.64 6.26 34.23
N SER A 64 8.40 5.84 34.03
CA SER A 64 7.98 5.23 32.76
C SER A 64 8.17 6.16 31.54
N LYS A 65 7.90 7.47 31.67
CA LYS A 65 8.18 8.45 30.62
C LYS A 65 9.68 8.58 30.34
N THR A 66 10.50 8.61 31.39
CA THR A 66 11.97 8.65 31.28
C THR A 66 12.50 7.42 30.55
N LEU A 67 12.00 6.23 30.92
CA LEU A 67 12.31 4.97 30.26
C LEU A 67 11.89 4.99 28.78
N LEU A 68 10.70 5.49 28.44
CA LEU A 68 10.26 5.59 27.05
C LEU A 68 11.16 6.50 26.21
N ILE A 69 11.61 7.64 26.76
CA ILE A 69 12.58 8.52 26.10
C ILE A 69 13.90 7.78 25.87
N ALA A 70 14.41 7.09 26.90
CA ALA A 70 15.64 6.30 26.78
C ALA A 70 15.53 5.19 25.73
N ALA A 71 14.40 4.49 25.66
CA ALA A 71 14.12 3.49 24.64
C ALA A 71 14.15 4.10 23.22
N ARG A 72 13.55 5.29 23.04
CA ARG A 72 13.56 6.00 21.74
C ARG A 72 14.96 6.38 21.28
N MET A 73 15.89 6.62 22.21
CA MET A 73 17.29 6.97 21.94
C MET A 73 18.20 5.75 21.68
N ASN A 74 17.76 4.54 22.05
CA ASN A 74 18.57 3.32 21.96
C ASN A 74 17.96 2.29 20.98
N ARG A 75 17.46 2.74 19.83
CA ARG A 75 16.82 1.86 18.83
C ARG A 75 17.77 0.85 18.19
N ASP A 76 19.07 1.12 18.23
CA ASP A 76 20.11 0.25 17.65
C ASP A 76 20.50 -0.92 18.56
N ASP A 77 19.91 -1.03 19.76
CA ASP A 77 20.12 -2.11 20.73
C ASP A 77 18.78 -2.79 21.08
N PRO A 78 18.31 -3.75 20.24
CA PRO A 78 16.98 -4.33 20.39
C PRO A 78 16.75 -5.05 21.72
N ALA A 79 17.79 -5.69 22.27
CA ALA A 79 17.71 -6.39 23.55
C ALA A 79 17.53 -5.42 24.73
N PHE A 80 18.29 -4.32 24.75
CA PHE A 80 18.14 -3.28 25.75
C PHE A 80 16.79 -2.56 25.62
N LEU A 81 16.38 -2.23 24.39
CA LEU A 81 15.10 -1.60 24.10
C LEU A 81 13.93 -2.47 24.58
N ALA A 82 13.96 -3.78 24.32
CA ALA A 82 12.91 -4.69 24.78
C ALA A 82 12.77 -4.70 26.32
N VAL A 83 13.89 -4.63 27.06
CA VAL A 83 13.86 -4.56 28.53
C VAL A 83 13.29 -3.23 29.01
N ILE A 84 13.76 -2.10 28.45
CA ILE A 84 13.28 -0.77 28.85
C ILE A 84 11.79 -0.61 28.54
N CYS A 85 11.35 -0.98 27.33
CA CYS A 85 9.95 -0.86 26.92
C CYS A 85 9.04 -1.71 27.83
N ARG A 86 9.47 -2.92 28.19
CA ARG A 86 8.72 -3.77 29.12
C ARG A 86 8.59 -3.12 30.49
N GLN A 87 9.68 -2.57 31.03
CA GLN A 87 9.65 -1.92 32.34
C GLN A 87 8.80 -0.64 32.31
N ALA A 88 8.91 0.16 31.24
CA ALA A 88 8.07 1.34 31.04
C ALA A 88 6.58 0.97 31.01
N TYR A 89 6.22 -0.09 30.27
CA TYR A 89 4.86 -0.62 30.25
C TYR A 89 4.39 -1.08 31.63
N GLU A 90 5.19 -1.84 32.37
CA GLU A 90 4.80 -2.38 33.68
C GLU A 90 4.50 -1.28 34.70
N LEU A 91 5.26 -0.18 34.68
CA LEU A 91 5.03 0.97 35.54
C LEU A 91 3.80 1.78 35.07
N ALA A 92 3.76 2.16 33.80
CA ALA A 92 2.70 3.02 33.27
C ALA A 92 1.33 2.34 33.17
N ALA A 93 1.25 1.02 32.96
CA ALA A 93 -0.02 0.31 32.82
C ALA A 93 -0.83 0.18 34.13
N ARG A 94 -0.28 0.65 35.26
CA ARG A 94 -0.93 0.58 36.59
C ARG A 94 -2.02 1.64 36.78
N SER A 95 -2.00 2.72 36.01
CA SER A 95 -3.02 3.77 36.07
C SER A 95 -3.52 4.21 34.69
N PRO A 96 -4.75 4.75 34.58
CA PRO A 96 -5.29 5.24 33.31
C PRO A 96 -4.43 6.33 32.66
N GLU A 97 -3.82 7.22 33.44
CA GLU A 97 -2.97 8.32 32.98
C GLU A 97 -1.70 7.82 32.28
N GLY A 98 -1.25 6.61 32.60
CA GLY A 98 -0.07 5.99 32.00
C GLY A 98 -0.35 5.17 30.74
N TYR A 99 -1.62 4.87 30.41
CA TYR A 99 -1.93 3.98 29.29
C TYR A 99 -1.32 4.41 27.95
N SER A 100 -1.27 5.71 27.65
CA SER A 100 -0.62 6.21 26.44
C SER A 100 0.87 5.89 26.41
N THR A 101 1.58 6.10 27.53
CA THR A 101 3.01 5.81 27.66
C THR A 101 3.29 4.31 27.54
N ALA A 102 2.44 3.49 28.15
CA ALA A 102 2.55 2.03 28.07
C ALA A 102 2.25 1.49 26.66
N ILE A 103 1.27 2.05 25.94
CA ILE A 103 1.00 1.73 24.54
C ILE A 103 2.21 2.12 23.67
N ASP A 104 2.71 3.35 23.78
CA ASP A 104 3.88 3.83 23.04
C ASP A 104 5.11 2.93 23.25
N ALA A 105 5.33 2.45 24.49
CA ALA A 105 6.43 1.55 24.81
C ALA A 105 6.31 0.20 24.08
N MET A 106 5.11 -0.39 24.07
CA MET A 106 4.86 -1.66 23.39
C MET A 106 4.85 -1.51 21.87
N GLU A 107 4.38 -0.39 21.32
CA GLU A 107 4.46 -0.10 19.89
C GLU A 107 5.92 0.05 19.44
N LEU A 108 6.73 0.77 20.23
CA LEU A 108 8.15 0.91 19.97
C LEU A 108 8.84 -0.46 20.01
N GLN A 109 8.56 -1.28 21.01
CA GLN A 109 9.08 -2.64 21.08
C GLN A 109 8.66 -3.46 19.87
N ALA A 110 7.36 -3.53 19.55
CA ALA A 110 6.84 -4.27 18.40
C ALA A 110 7.46 -3.83 17.06
N SER A 111 7.83 -2.55 16.92
CA SER A 111 8.47 -2.01 15.72
C SER A 111 9.96 -2.35 15.60
N SER A 112 10.59 -2.74 16.72
CA SER A 112 12.01 -3.11 16.82
C SER A 112 12.26 -4.62 16.80
N VAL A 113 11.20 -5.42 16.98
CA VAL A 113 11.29 -6.88 16.86
C VAL A 113 11.72 -7.24 15.44
N ALA A 114 12.62 -8.22 15.32
CA ALA A 114 13.08 -8.71 14.03
C ALA A 114 11.90 -9.21 13.19
N SER A 115 11.98 -9.08 11.86
CA SER A 115 10.85 -9.37 10.97
C SER A 115 10.34 -10.82 11.02
N ASP A 116 11.18 -11.73 11.49
CA ASP A 116 10.93 -13.16 11.67
C ASP A 116 10.38 -13.52 13.06
N ASP A 117 10.58 -12.70 14.10
CA ASP A 117 9.97 -12.91 15.43
C ASP A 117 8.54 -12.37 15.50
N GLN A 118 7.62 -13.11 14.89
CA GLN A 118 6.19 -12.79 14.95
C GLN A 118 5.59 -13.02 16.34
N ALA A 119 6.18 -13.89 17.17
CA ALA A 119 5.69 -14.19 18.51
C ALA A 119 5.91 -13.02 19.48
N GLY A 120 7.10 -12.41 19.46
CA GLY A 120 7.40 -11.21 20.24
C GLY A 120 6.52 -10.02 19.84
N LYS A 121 6.24 -9.87 18.54
CA LYS A 121 5.30 -8.87 18.03
C LYS A 121 3.86 -9.11 18.49
N LEU A 122 3.39 -10.36 18.44
CA LEU A 122 2.07 -10.75 18.92
C LEU A 122 1.89 -10.37 20.41
N ALA A 123 2.86 -10.71 21.26
CA ALA A 123 2.82 -10.41 22.69
C ALA A 123 2.74 -8.90 22.99
N CYS A 124 3.41 -8.07 22.19
CA CYS A 124 3.32 -6.61 22.32
C CYS A 124 1.92 -6.10 21.92
N LEU A 125 1.38 -6.60 20.80
CA LEU A 125 0.05 -6.22 20.32
C LEU A 125 -1.07 -6.62 21.30
N GLU A 126 -0.96 -7.76 21.97
CA GLU A 126 -1.92 -8.20 22.99
C GLU A 126 -1.96 -7.24 24.20
N LYS A 127 -0.77 -6.78 24.65
CA LYS A 127 -0.66 -5.77 25.70
C LYS A 127 -1.26 -4.42 25.28
N ILE A 128 -0.99 -3.99 24.05
CA ILE A 128 -1.59 -2.77 23.47
C ILE A 128 -3.11 -2.89 23.43
N LEU A 129 -3.63 -4.03 22.94
CA LEU A 129 -5.06 -4.28 22.86
C LEU A 129 -5.71 -4.21 24.23
N LEU A 130 -5.10 -4.82 25.25
CA LEU A 130 -5.60 -4.79 26.63
C LEU A 130 -5.79 -3.35 27.14
N LEU A 131 -4.82 -2.46 26.93
CA LEU A 131 -4.93 -1.07 27.34
C LEU A 131 -5.95 -0.28 26.51
N ARG A 132 -5.95 -0.46 25.18
CA ARG A 132 -6.93 0.20 24.29
C ARG A 132 -8.37 -0.21 24.63
N LEU A 133 -8.59 -1.47 25.01
CA LEU A 133 -9.90 -1.93 25.48
C LEU A 133 -10.30 -1.28 26.81
N LYS A 134 -9.37 -1.10 27.76
CA LYS A 134 -9.66 -0.37 29.00
C LYS A 134 -10.09 1.07 28.73
N VAL A 135 -9.37 1.77 27.85
CA VAL A 135 -9.72 3.13 27.39
C VAL A 135 -11.11 3.12 26.75
N TYR A 136 -11.35 2.21 25.80
CA TYR A 136 -12.64 2.07 25.12
C TYR A 136 -13.81 1.83 26.08
N THR A 137 -13.61 1.00 27.11
CA THR A 137 -14.67 0.71 28.09
C THR A 137 -14.99 1.90 28.99
N ALA A 138 -14.00 2.74 29.30
CA ALA A 138 -14.17 3.90 30.16
C ALA A 138 -14.70 5.14 29.39
N ALA A 139 -14.43 5.21 28.08
CA ALA A 139 -14.80 6.35 27.25
C ALA A 139 -16.30 6.41 26.92
N THR A 140 -16.78 7.62 26.63
CA THR A 140 -18.15 7.88 26.18
C THR A 140 -18.16 8.82 24.96
N GLY A 141 -19.31 8.95 24.29
CA GLY A 141 -19.47 9.85 23.15
C GLY A 141 -18.43 9.62 22.04
N ARG A 142 -17.79 10.71 21.58
CA ARG A 142 -16.82 10.66 20.47
C ARG A 142 -15.52 9.94 20.84
N GLU A 143 -15.04 10.11 22.07
CA GLU A 143 -13.81 9.47 22.55
C GLU A 143 -13.93 7.94 22.53
N LYS A 144 -15.14 7.41 22.76
CA LYS A 144 -15.42 5.98 22.65
C LYS A 144 -15.27 5.46 21.23
N ILE A 145 -15.68 6.25 20.24
CA ILE A 145 -15.52 5.90 18.82
C ILE A 145 -14.03 5.86 18.49
N ASP A 146 -13.28 6.90 18.84
CA ASP A 146 -11.85 7.00 18.53
C ASP A 146 -11.03 5.90 19.24
N ALA A 147 -11.34 5.59 20.51
CA ALA A 147 -10.73 4.47 21.23
C ALA A 147 -11.12 3.10 20.63
N GLY A 148 -12.35 2.97 20.16
CA GLY A 148 -12.86 1.79 19.48
C GLY A 148 -12.13 1.54 18.16
N GLU A 149 -11.92 2.58 17.34
CA GLU A 149 -11.15 2.53 16.10
C GLU A 149 -9.72 2.02 16.34
N GLN A 150 -9.03 2.53 17.35
CA GLN A 150 -7.69 2.08 17.71
C GLN A 150 -7.69 0.61 18.18
N ALA A 151 -8.67 0.19 18.97
CA ALA A 151 -8.80 -1.20 19.41
C ALA A 151 -9.04 -2.15 18.21
N ILE A 152 -9.93 -1.78 17.29
CA ILE A 152 -10.23 -2.53 16.05
C ILE A 152 -8.96 -2.69 15.20
N GLN A 153 -8.19 -1.63 15.00
CA GLN A 153 -6.92 -1.70 14.26
C GLN A 153 -5.93 -2.69 14.90
N THR A 154 -5.87 -2.73 16.23
CA THR A 154 -5.01 -3.69 16.96
C THR A 154 -5.48 -5.12 16.76
N LEU A 155 -6.80 -5.35 16.79
CA LEU A 155 -7.40 -6.67 16.55
C LEU A 155 -7.11 -7.15 15.12
N MET A 156 -7.20 -6.28 14.12
CA MET A 156 -6.84 -6.59 12.74
C MET A 156 -5.35 -6.97 12.62
N ALA A 157 -4.46 -6.22 13.28
CA ALA A 157 -3.02 -6.51 13.28
C ALA A 157 -2.69 -7.82 14.01
N LEU A 158 -3.39 -8.12 15.12
CA LEU A 158 -3.29 -9.39 15.84
C LEU A 158 -3.75 -10.55 14.96
N ALA A 159 -4.83 -10.38 14.20
CA ALA A 159 -5.31 -11.39 13.29
C ALA A 159 -4.29 -11.71 12.19
N ASP A 160 -3.66 -10.69 11.60
CA ASP A 160 -2.61 -10.88 10.61
C ASP A 160 -1.38 -11.59 11.20
N CYS A 161 -0.90 -11.14 12.36
CA CYS A 161 0.24 -11.77 13.03
C CYS A 161 -0.07 -13.23 13.42
N SER A 162 -1.28 -13.49 13.92
CA SER A 162 -1.73 -14.85 14.27
C SER A 162 -1.79 -15.76 13.05
N ALA A 163 -2.31 -15.25 11.92
CA ALA A 163 -2.34 -16.00 10.68
C ALA A 163 -0.92 -16.30 10.14
N LEU A 164 0.05 -15.39 10.34
CA LEU A 164 1.44 -15.60 9.93
C LEU A 164 2.16 -16.68 10.76
N VAL A 165 1.87 -16.78 12.05
CA VAL A 165 2.39 -17.87 12.91
C VAL A 165 1.60 -19.18 12.78
N GLY A 166 0.58 -19.22 11.92
CA GLY A 166 -0.25 -20.39 11.66
C GLY A 166 -1.41 -20.59 12.64
N ASP A 167 -1.62 -19.70 13.61
CA ASP A 167 -2.75 -19.76 14.53
C ASP A 167 -4.00 -19.13 13.91
N SER A 168 -4.66 -19.91 13.06
CA SER A 168 -5.87 -19.48 12.36
C SER A 168 -7.09 -19.35 13.30
N TYR A 169 -7.07 -20.02 14.45
CA TYR A 169 -8.15 -19.93 15.43
C TYR A 169 -8.11 -18.58 16.17
N ALA A 170 -6.92 -18.17 16.63
CA ALA A 170 -6.73 -16.86 17.21
C ALA A 170 -7.06 -15.74 16.20
N ALA A 171 -6.64 -15.90 14.94
CA ALA A 171 -6.96 -14.94 13.87
C ALA A 171 -8.48 -14.76 13.68
N ASP A 172 -9.26 -15.85 13.66
CA ASP A 172 -10.73 -15.81 13.55
C ASP A 172 -11.35 -15.13 14.79
N LEU A 173 -10.86 -15.42 15.99
CA LEU A 173 -11.36 -14.83 17.23
C LEU A 173 -11.15 -13.31 17.27
N TYR A 174 -9.97 -12.82 16.89
CA TYR A 174 -9.68 -11.39 16.86
C TYR A 174 -10.55 -10.65 15.84
N LEU A 175 -10.74 -11.23 14.65
CA LEU A 175 -11.58 -10.60 13.63
C LEU A 175 -13.07 -10.60 14.01
N ARG A 176 -13.60 -11.66 14.64
CA ARG A 176 -14.98 -11.63 15.17
C ARG A 176 -15.18 -10.51 16.18
N ARG A 177 -14.21 -10.34 17.08
CA ARG A 177 -14.24 -9.25 18.06
C ARG A 177 -14.17 -7.90 17.36
N ALA A 178 -13.30 -7.76 16.36
CA ALA A 178 -13.18 -6.53 15.56
C ALA A 178 -14.50 -6.21 14.85
N THR A 179 -15.16 -7.20 14.24
CA THR A 179 -16.45 -7.02 13.56
C THR A 179 -17.52 -6.54 14.53
N SER A 180 -17.68 -7.22 15.67
CA SER A 180 -18.66 -6.85 16.68
C SER A 180 -18.41 -5.43 17.22
N MET A 181 -17.14 -5.06 17.47
CA MET A 181 -16.80 -3.72 17.90
C MET A 181 -17.08 -2.68 16.80
N ALA A 182 -16.70 -2.96 15.55
CA ALA A 182 -16.90 -2.07 14.41
C ALA A 182 -18.39 -1.78 14.17
N GLU A 183 -19.25 -2.79 14.26
CA GLU A 183 -20.71 -2.63 14.20
C GLU A 183 -21.23 -1.77 15.35
N SER A 184 -20.76 -2.02 16.58
CA SER A 184 -21.24 -1.31 17.78
C SER A 184 -20.96 0.19 17.77
N ILE A 185 -19.84 0.62 17.16
CA ILE A 185 -19.45 2.04 17.08
C ILE A 185 -19.76 2.68 15.73
N ARG A 186 -20.35 1.93 14.78
CA ARG A 186 -20.53 2.34 13.38
C ARG A 186 -19.22 2.80 12.75
N SER A 187 -18.19 1.97 12.91
CA SER A 187 -16.82 2.24 12.49
C SER A 187 -16.70 2.41 10.97
N ASP A 188 -15.87 3.36 10.57
CA ASP A 188 -15.51 3.60 9.18
C ASP A 188 -14.69 2.45 8.57
N VAL A 189 -14.07 1.62 9.41
CA VAL A 189 -13.29 0.44 8.99
C VAL A 189 -14.08 -0.87 9.04
N ALA A 190 -15.37 -0.85 9.37
CA ALA A 190 -16.18 -2.06 9.49
C ALA A 190 -16.13 -2.96 8.23
N GLN A 191 -16.12 -2.33 7.06
CA GLN A 191 -16.02 -3.04 5.79
C GLN A 191 -14.64 -3.67 5.57
N LEU A 192 -13.55 -3.04 6.04
CA LEU A 192 -12.20 -3.62 5.97
C LEU A 192 -12.07 -4.84 6.88
N VAL A 193 -12.62 -4.75 8.09
CA VAL A 193 -12.66 -5.88 9.03
C VAL A 193 -13.41 -7.05 8.41
N LYS A 194 -14.56 -6.78 7.78
CA LYS A 194 -15.35 -7.79 7.08
C LYS A 194 -14.57 -8.44 5.94
N GLU A 195 -13.88 -7.66 5.12
CA GLU A 195 -13.05 -8.18 4.02
C GLU A 195 -11.90 -9.05 4.50
N GLN A 196 -11.20 -8.63 5.57
CA GLN A 196 -10.13 -9.42 6.18
C GLN A 196 -10.69 -10.74 6.75
N PHE A 197 -11.88 -10.69 7.37
CA PHE A 197 -12.57 -11.85 7.92
C PHE A 197 -13.01 -12.83 6.83
N ASP A 198 -13.63 -12.33 5.75
CA ASP A 198 -14.05 -13.13 4.61
C ASP A 198 -12.83 -13.76 3.90
N SER A 199 -11.72 -13.04 3.79
CA SER A 199 -10.44 -13.56 3.27
C SER A 199 -9.86 -14.66 4.15
N LEU A 200 -9.84 -14.49 5.48
CA LEU A 200 -9.38 -15.53 6.40
C LEU A 200 -10.26 -16.79 6.30
N LYS A 201 -11.58 -16.63 6.29
CA LYS A 201 -12.52 -17.75 6.13
C LYS A 201 -12.33 -18.48 4.81
N SER A 202 -12.12 -17.75 3.72
CA SER A 202 -11.86 -18.34 2.40
C SER A 202 -10.59 -19.19 2.41
N ARG A 203 -9.52 -18.70 3.06
CA ARG A 203 -8.25 -19.45 3.23
C ARG A 203 -8.43 -20.70 4.10
N LEU A 204 -9.16 -20.59 5.21
CA LEU A 204 -9.45 -21.73 6.08
C LEU A 204 -10.28 -22.80 5.38
N ALA A 205 -11.30 -22.39 4.63
CA ALA A 205 -12.11 -23.29 3.82
C ALA A 205 -11.25 -23.99 2.76
N LEU A 206 -10.39 -23.26 2.03
CA LEU A 206 -9.45 -23.84 1.07
C LEU A 206 -8.50 -24.85 1.74
N GLY A 207 -7.95 -24.53 2.91
CA GLY A 207 -7.09 -25.45 3.67
C GLY A 207 -7.81 -26.75 4.06
N SER A 208 -9.04 -26.65 4.57
CA SER A 208 -9.89 -27.79 4.89
C SER A 208 -10.20 -28.65 3.66
N GLU A 209 -10.57 -28.02 2.54
CA GLU A 209 -10.87 -28.69 1.28
C GLU A 209 -9.65 -29.43 0.70
N LEU A 210 -8.47 -28.81 0.78
CA LEU A 210 -7.20 -29.45 0.39
C LEU A 210 -6.91 -30.68 1.25
N GLN A 211 -7.12 -30.59 2.57
CA GLN A 211 -6.90 -31.71 3.48
C GLN A 211 -7.87 -32.86 3.21
N GLN A 212 -9.17 -32.55 3.05
CA GLN A 212 -10.19 -33.56 2.74
C GLN A 212 -9.90 -34.27 1.42
N ALA A 213 -9.55 -33.51 0.36
CA ALA A 213 -9.21 -34.12 -0.93
C ALA A 213 -7.94 -34.99 -0.85
N ARG A 214 -6.92 -34.57 -0.08
CA ARG A 214 -5.72 -35.40 0.18
C ARG A 214 -6.06 -36.68 0.93
N GLN A 215 -6.92 -36.61 1.96
CA GLN A 215 -7.35 -37.78 2.72
C GLN A 215 -8.16 -38.75 1.87
N ALA A 216 -9.05 -38.25 0.99
CA ALA A 216 -9.79 -39.07 0.05
C ALA A 216 -8.86 -39.82 -0.91
N ILE A 217 -7.86 -39.13 -1.48
CA ILE A 217 -6.84 -39.76 -2.36
C ILE A 217 -5.97 -40.77 -1.59
N GLN A 218 -5.69 -40.51 -0.31
CA GLN A 218 -4.95 -41.46 0.52
C GLN A 218 -5.77 -42.72 0.83
N ALA A 219 -7.09 -42.57 1.04
CA ALA A 219 -8.00 -43.69 1.28
C ALA A 219 -8.27 -44.50 0.00
N ASP A 220 -8.43 -43.81 -1.14
CA ASP A 220 -8.58 -44.40 -2.46
C ASP A 220 -7.68 -43.67 -3.48
N PRO A 221 -6.49 -44.21 -3.79
CA PRO A 221 -5.58 -43.63 -4.77
C PRO A 221 -6.16 -43.53 -6.19
N THR A 222 -7.23 -44.29 -6.49
CA THR A 222 -7.90 -44.30 -7.80
C THR A 222 -9.04 -43.29 -7.91
N ASP A 223 -9.39 -42.57 -6.83
CA ASP A 223 -10.44 -41.55 -6.82
C ASP A 223 -10.05 -40.36 -7.73
N THR A 224 -10.56 -40.40 -8.96
CA THR A 224 -10.33 -39.37 -9.98
C THR A 224 -11.06 -38.07 -9.66
N SER A 225 -12.18 -38.13 -8.93
CA SER A 225 -12.95 -36.97 -8.52
C SER A 225 -12.20 -36.16 -7.47
N ALA A 226 -11.68 -36.83 -6.43
CA ALA A 226 -10.84 -36.20 -5.42
C ALA A 226 -9.55 -35.61 -6.02
N ARG A 227 -8.93 -36.31 -6.98
CA ARG A 227 -7.77 -35.78 -7.73
C ARG A 227 -8.11 -34.54 -8.54
N ALA A 228 -9.18 -34.56 -9.32
CA ALA A 228 -9.60 -33.40 -10.12
C ALA A 228 -9.92 -32.20 -9.21
N LYS A 229 -10.61 -32.44 -8.08
CA LYS A 229 -10.85 -31.42 -7.06
C LYS A 229 -9.54 -30.87 -6.52
N LEU A 230 -8.61 -31.71 -6.10
CA LEU A 230 -7.31 -31.28 -5.56
C LEU A 230 -6.48 -30.47 -6.58
N ILE A 231 -6.45 -30.90 -7.83
CA ILE A 231 -5.79 -30.17 -8.93
C ILE A 231 -6.43 -28.78 -9.11
N ASN A 232 -7.76 -28.70 -9.14
CA ASN A 232 -8.47 -27.42 -9.25
C ASN A 232 -8.16 -26.49 -8.06
N LEU A 233 -8.13 -27.02 -6.83
CA LEU A 233 -7.77 -26.26 -5.63
C LEU A 233 -6.36 -25.65 -5.73
N TYR A 234 -5.37 -26.40 -6.23
CA TYR A 234 -4.03 -25.85 -6.45
C TYR A 234 -3.99 -24.80 -7.56
N LEU A 235 -4.65 -25.06 -8.69
CA LEU A 235 -4.61 -24.15 -9.84
C LEU A 235 -5.38 -22.86 -9.57
N MET A 236 -6.62 -22.97 -9.07
CA MET A 236 -7.51 -21.84 -8.88
C MET A 236 -7.34 -21.19 -7.52
N GLY A 237 -7.13 -21.96 -6.46
CA GLY A 237 -7.02 -21.42 -5.09
C GLY A 237 -5.63 -20.90 -4.74
N LEU A 238 -4.57 -21.60 -5.18
CA LEU A 238 -3.18 -21.32 -4.77
C LEU A 238 -2.24 -20.87 -5.89
N ASP A 239 -2.69 -20.91 -7.15
CA ASP A 239 -1.85 -20.70 -8.32
C ASP A 239 -0.65 -21.66 -8.47
N ASP A 240 -0.65 -22.77 -7.72
CA ASP A 240 0.46 -23.71 -7.65
C ASP A 240 0.33 -24.82 -8.71
N ARG A 241 0.68 -24.45 -9.95
CA ARG A 241 0.68 -25.36 -11.10
C ARG A 241 1.60 -26.57 -10.91
N ALA A 242 2.70 -26.42 -10.19
CA ALA A 242 3.68 -27.47 -10.00
C ALA A 242 3.14 -28.55 -9.05
N SER A 243 2.52 -28.14 -7.95
CA SER A 243 1.82 -29.08 -7.06
C SER A 243 0.61 -29.70 -7.73
N ALA A 244 -0.15 -28.94 -8.53
CA ALA A 244 -1.27 -29.47 -9.31
C ALA A 244 -0.84 -30.64 -10.23
N ALA A 245 0.27 -30.48 -10.97
CA ALA A 245 0.77 -31.50 -11.89
C ALA A 245 1.14 -32.83 -11.20
N LYS A 246 1.54 -32.81 -9.92
CA LYS A 246 1.91 -34.02 -9.16
C LYS A 246 0.73 -34.96 -8.91
N PHE A 247 -0.51 -34.49 -9.02
CA PHE A 247 -1.71 -35.28 -8.75
C PHE A 247 -2.36 -35.87 -10.00
N LEU A 248 -1.77 -35.63 -11.18
CA LEU A 248 -2.18 -36.28 -12.42
C LEU A 248 -2.04 -37.80 -12.32
N SER A 249 -3.01 -38.53 -12.87
CA SER A 249 -3.05 -39.98 -12.91
C SER A 249 -3.68 -40.45 -14.23
N PRO A 250 -3.39 -41.68 -14.71
CA PRO A 250 -3.93 -42.19 -15.97
C PRO A 250 -5.46 -42.20 -16.05
N GLY A 251 -6.15 -42.36 -14.92
CA GLY A 251 -7.61 -42.39 -14.86
C GLY A 251 -8.29 -41.02 -14.97
N LEU A 252 -7.54 -39.92 -14.90
CA LEU A 252 -8.11 -38.58 -15.08
C LEU A 252 -8.48 -38.32 -16.55
N ASP A 253 -9.50 -37.47 -16.73
CA ASP A 253 -9.92 -36.99 -18.05
C ASP A 253 -8.74 -36.40 -18.84
N GLU A 254 -8.75 -36.62 -20.16
CA GLU A 254 -7.66 -36.23 -21.06
C GLU A 254 -7.37 -34.74 -20.98
N THR A 255 -8.38 -33.89 -20.75
CA THR A 255 -8.17 -32.44 -20.64
C THR A 255 -7.29 -32.07 -19.46
N TRP A 256 -7.45 -32.72 -18.30
CA TRP A 256 -6.56 -32.50 -17.15
C TRP A 256 -5.14 -32.96 -17.44
N ARG A 257 -4.99 -34.16 -18.02
CA ARG A 257 -3.68 -34.74 -18.34
C ARG A 257 -2.92 -33.93 -19.39
N SER A 258 -3.61 -33.35 -20.36
CA SER A 258 -3.01 -32.56 -21.43
C SER A 258 -2.75 -31.10 -21.03
N TYR A 259 -3.72 -30.42 -20.42
CA TYR A 259 -3.63 -28.98 -20.21
C TYR A 259 -2.89 -28.57 -18.93
N VAL A 260 -2.95 -29.36 -17.85
CA VAL A 260 -2.22 -29.03 -16.61
C VAL A 260 -0.71 -28.92 -16.86
N PRO A 261 -0.02 -29.86 -17.54
CA PRO A 261 1.39 -29.72 -17.88
C PRO A 261 1.67 -28.53 -18.80
N MET A 262 0.76 -28.20 -19.73
CA MET A 262 0.91 -27.02 -20.58
C MET A 262 0.92 -25.73 -19.77
N THR A 263 0.17 -25.68 -18.65
CA THR A 263 0.18 -24.49 -17.80
C THR A 263 1.55 -24.20 -17.21
N LEU A 264 2.45 -25.18 -17.05
CA LEU A 264 3.80 -24.99 -16.50
C LEU A 264 4.75 -24.26 -17.45
N ARG A 265 4.47 -24.26 -18.76
CA ARG A 265 5.32 -23.66 -19.80
C ARG A 265 4.92 -22.20 -20.06
N SER A 266 5.85 -21.39 -20.57
CA SER A 266 5.56 -20.00 -20.98
C SER A 266 4.66 -20.00 -22.23
N GLY A 267 3.52 -19.31 -22.15
CA GLY A 267 2.45 -19.38 -23.16
C GLY A 267 2.77 -18.75 -24.53
N ALA A 268 3.90 -18.06 -24.69
CA ALA A 268 4.26 -17.35 -25.92
C ALA A 268 4.69 -18.26 -27.10
N ALA A 269 4.78 -19.58 -26.89
CA ALA A 269 5.29 -20.53 -27.88
C ALA A 269 4.24 -21.52 -28.44
N TRP A 270 2.96 -21.36 -28.10
CA TRP A 270 1.91 -22.31 -28.53
C TRP A 270 1.25 -21.89 -29.86
N PRO A 271 0.88 -22.85 -30.74
CA PRO A 271 0.03 -22.57 -31.89
C PRO A 271 -1.32 -21.96 -31.49
N THR A 272 -1.91 -21.16 -32.38
CA THR A 272 -3.18 -20.46 -32.16
C THR A 272 -4.31 -21.39 -31.74
N GLU A 273 -4.39 -22.57 -32.33
CA GLU A 273 -5.42 -23.57 -32.04
C GLU A 273 -5.30 -24.08 -30.59
N VAL A 274 -4.07 -24.38 -30.16
CA VAL A 274 -3.75 -24.82 -28.78
C VAL A 274 -4.05 -23.71 -27.77
N LEU A 275 -3.73 -22.45 -28.11
CA LEU A 275 -4.07 -21.30 -27.26
C LEU A 275 -5.58 -21.15 -27.09
N GLY A 276 -6.36 -21.37 -28.14
CA GLY A 276 -7.83 -21.30 -28.09
C GLY A 276 -8.43 -22.37 -27.18
N GLU A 277 -7.96 -23.61 -27.29
CA GLU A 277 -8.38 -24.72 -26.43
C GLU A 277 -7.98 -24.49 -24.97
N LEU A 278 -6.72 -24.12 -24.72
CA LEU A 278 -6.20 -23.84 -23.38
C LEU A 278 -6.94 -22.67 -22.73
N ALA A 279 -7.18 -21.58 -23.47
CA ALA A 279 -7.93 -20.43 -22.96
C ALA A 279 -9.38 -20.79 -22.60
N SER A 280 -10.06 -21.55 -23.47
CA SER A 280 -11.43 -22.00 -23.23
C SER A 280 -11.52 -22.94 -22.02
N TRP A 281 -10.59 -23.88 -21.90
CA TRP A 281 -10.51 -24.81 -20.77
C TRP A 281 -10.26 -24.06 -19.46
N TYR A 282 -9.27 -23.16 -19.43
CA TYR A 282 -8.91 -22.40 -18.24
C TYR A 282 -10.03 -21.44 -17.81
N TYR A 283 -10.73 -20.82 -18.76
CA TYR A 283 -11.93 -20.05 -18.47
C TYR A 283 -13.06 -20.92 -17.89
N GLY A 284 -13.21 -22.16 -18.37
CA GLY A 284 -14.12 -23.15 -17.79
C GLY A 284 -13.81 -23.43 -16.32
N LEU A 285 -12.53 -23.55 -15.96
CA LEU A 285 -12.11 -23.70 -14.56
C LEU A 285 -12.49 -22.49 -13.71
N VAL A 286 -12.28 -21.27 -14.23
CA VAL A 286 -12.68 -20.04 -13.53
C VAL A 286 -14.18 -19.99 -13.30
N LYS A 287 -14.98 -20.34 -14.32
CA LYS A 287 -16.45 -20.28 -14.26
C LYS A 287 -17.02 -21.30 -13.29
N ASN A 288 -16.45 -22.49 -13.25
CA ASN A 288 -16.95 -23.64 -12.49
C ASN A 288 -16.13 -23.91 -11.21
N SER A 289 -15.28 -22.97 -10.80
CA SER A 289 -14.46 -23.18 -9.61
C SER A 289 -15.36 -23.28 -8.37
N PRO A 290 -15.16 -24.28 -7.50
CA PRO A 290 -15.94 -24.42 -6.27
C PRO A 290 -15.65 -23.30 -5.25
N MET A 291 -14.67 -22.43 -5.54
CA MET A 291 -14.26 -21.31 -4.71
C MET A 291 -13.90 -20.10 -5.55
N ALA A 292 -13.75 -18.94 -4.91
CA ALA A 292 -13.24 -17.75 -5.59
C ALA A 292 -11.80 -18.00 -6.09
N PRO A 293 -11.53 -17.90 -7.40
CA PRO A 293 -10.18 -18.07 -7.92
C PRO A 293 -9.25 -16.97 -7.40
N CYS A 294 -8.02 -17.32 -7.08
CA CYS A 294 -6.99 -16.37 -6.70
C CYS A 294 -6.66 -15.43 -7.87
N PRO A 295 -6.18 -14.20 -7.58
CA PRO A 295 -5.92 -13.22 -8.62
C PRO A 295 -4.91 -13.67 -9.68
N GLN A 296 -3.90 -14.45 -9.29
CA GLN A 296 -2.86 -14.94 -10.21
C GLN A 296 -3.43 -15.94 -11.23
N ALA A 297 -4.34 -16.81 -10.81
CA ALA A 297 -5.04 -17.72 -11.71
C ALA A 297 -5.87 -16.93 -12.75
N LEU A 298 -6.60 -15.90 -12.32
CA LEU A 298 -7.36 -15.05 -13.23
C LEU A 298 -6.47 -14.29 -14.24
N ARG A 299 -5.33 -13.75 -13.79
CA ARG A 299 -4.35 -13.11 -14.70
C ARG A 299 -3.80 -14.09 -15.74
N ARG A 300 -3.66 -15.37 -15.37
CA ARG A 300 -3.27 -16.40 -16.33
C ARG A 300 -4.36 -16.70 -17.35
N ALA A 301 -5.62 -16.78 -16.90
CA ALA A 301 -6.77 -16.90 -17.80
C ALA A 301 -6.82 -15.75 -18.81
N GLU A 302 -6.61 -14.52 -18.33
CA GLU A 302 -6.48 -13.33 -19.18
C GLU A 302 -5.33 -13.47 -20.19
N SER A 303 -4.14 -13.86 -19.74
CA SER A 303 -2.98 -14.02 -20.61
C SER A 303 -3.24 -15.00 -21.76
N TYR A 304 -3.88 -16.14 -21.50
CA TYR A 304 -4.22 -17.10 -22.56
C TYR A 304 -5.24 -16.52 -23.56
N LEU A 305 -6.26 -15.82 -23.06
CA LEU A 305 -7.27 -15.18 -23.92
C LEU A 305 -6.66 -14.07 -24.78
N VAL A 306 -5.80 -13.22 -24.20
CA VAL A 306 -5.10 -12.14 -24.93
C VAL A 306 -4.19 -12.72 -26.01
N ASN A 307 -3.36 -13.71 -25.67
CA ASN A 307 -2.45 -14.34 -26.62
C ASN A 307 -3.21 -15.04 -27.77
N PHE A 308 -4.32 -15.71 -27.46
CA PHE A 308 -5.19 -16.29 -28.47
C PHE A 308 -5.75 -15.23 -29.42
N ILE A 309 -6.35 -14.16 -28.89
CA ILE A 309 -6.95 -13.07 -29.68
C ILE A 309 -5.90 -12.41 -30.58
N ALA A 310 -4.69 -12.16 -30.06
CA ALA A 310 -3.59 -11.57 -30.81
C ALA A 310 -3.13 -12.49 -31.96
N SER A 311 -2.94 -13.78 -31.70
CA SER A 311 -2.50 -14.74 -32.71
C SER A 311 -3.55 -15.05 -33.79
N ALA A 312 -4.84 -14.91 -33.47
CA ALA A 312 -5.94 -15.16 -34.38
C ALA A 312 -6.21 -14.01 -35.38
N GLY A 313 -5.67 -12.81 -35.15
CA GLY A 313 -6.09 -11.57 -35.82
C GLY A 313 -5.99 -11.55 -37.35
N GLU A 314 -4.94 -12.12 -37.96
CA GLU A 314 -4.82 -12.17 -39.42
C GLU A 314 -5.66 -13.29 -40.06
N LYS A 315 -5.83 -14.42 -39.37
CA LYS A 315 -6.55 -15.59 -39.91
C LYS A 315 -8.07 -15.47 -39.76
N ALA A 316 -8.56 -14.79 -38.71
CA ALA A 316 -9.98 -14.58 -38.45
C ALA A 316 -10.69 -13.77 -39.57
N LYS A 317 -9.96 -12.91 -40.29
CA LYS A 317 -10.49 -12.17 -41.45
C LYS A 317 -10.88 -13.07 -42.63
N ARG A 318 -10.40 -14.32 -42.65
CA ARG A 318 -10.55 -15.26 -43.78
C ARG A 318 -11.42 -16.49 -43.46
N ASN A 319 -11.83 -16.70 -42.20
CA ASN A 319 -12.60 -17.88 -41.79
C ASN A 319 -13.71 -17.54 -40.76
N PRO A 320 -15.01 -17.76 -41.09
CA PRO A 320 -16.13 -17.50 -40.19
C PRO A 320 -16.10 -18.25 -38.85
N ALA A 321 -15.54 -19.46 -38.81
CA ALA A 321 -15.43 -20.24 -37.58
C ALA A 321 -14.40 -19.63 -36.61
N GLN A 322 -13.30 -19.11 -37.13
CA GLN A 322 -12.28 -18.41 -36.33
C GLN A 322 -12.77 -17.05 -35.84
N ALA A 323 -13.55 -16.33 -36.64
CA ALA A 323 -14.21 -15.10 -36.21
C ALA A 323 -15.13 -15.35 -35.00
N LYS A 324 -15.96 -16.41 -35.02
CA LYS A 324 -16.81 -16.80 -33.89
C LYS A 324 -16.00 -17.16 -32.64
N ALA A 325 -14.90 -17.89 -32.78
CA ALA A 325 -14.02 -18.24 -31.67
C ALA A 325 -13.37 -17.00 -31.04
N GLN A 326 -12.95 -16.03 -31.86
CA GLN A 326 -12.39 -14.77 -31.41
C GLN A 326 -13.42 -13.91 -30.65
N THR A 327 -14.65 -13.79 -31.16
CA THR A 327 -15.74 -13.09 -30.45
C THR A 327 -16.03 -13.75 -29.11
N ARG A 328 -16.07 -15.09 -29.04
CA ARG A 328 -16.24 -15.81 -27.77
C ARG A 328 -15.11 -15.50 -26.79
N ALA A 329 -13.86 -15.51 -27.24
CA ALA A 329 -12.70 -15.18 -26.41
C ALA A 329 -12.73 -13.73 -25.91
N GLN A 330 -13.20 -12.77 -26.72
CA GLN A 330 -13.38 -11.38 -26.30
C GLN A 330 -14.43 -11.24 -25.18
N ILE A 331 -15.55 -11.98 -25.27
CA ILE A 331 -16.58 -12.00 -24.22
C ILE A 331 -16.02 -12.59 -22.93
N GLN A 332 -15.30 -13.72 -23.03
CA GLN A 332 -14.64 -14.36 -21.89
C GLN A 332 -13.59 -13.44 -21.26
N LEU A 333 -12.79 -12.74 -22.06
CA LEU A 333 -11.81 -11.78 -21.59
C LEU A 333 -12.48 -10.63 -20.84
N ARG A 334 -13.63 -10.14 -21.32
CA ARG A 334 -14.41 -9.11 -20.62
C ARG A 334 -14.91 -9.61 -19.27
N ASP A 335 -15.39 -10.84 -19.17
CA ASP A 335 -15.79 -11.44 -17.88
C ASP A 335 -14.61 -11.59 -16.92
N ILE A 336 -13.48 -12.12 -17.38
CA ILE A 336 -12.26 -12.26 -16.57
C ILE A 336 -11.77 -10.90 -16.08
N ARG A 337 -11.70 -9.89 -16.94
CA ARG A 337 -11.32 -8.53 -16.57
C ARG A 337 -12.30 -7.91 -15.57
N ALA A 338 -13.60 -8.17 -15.72
CA ALA A 338 -14.60 -7.72 -14.75
C ALA A 338 -14.41 -8.41 -13.39
N ARG A 339 -14.04 -9.69 -13.34
CA ARG A 339 -13.71 -10.41 -12.10
C ARG A 339 -12.41 -9.92 -11.47
N LEU A 340 -11.37 -9.71 -12.28
CA LEU A 340 -10.10 -9.12 -11.83
C LEU A 340 -10.32 -7.71 -11.27
N ALA A 341 -11.16 -6.89 -11.91
CA ALA A 341 -11.55 -5.56 -11.46
C ALA A 341 -12.48 -5.55 -10.22
N LYS A 342 -13.01 -6.72 -9.83
CA LYS A 342 -13.71 -6.91 -8.54
C LYS A 342 -12.77 -7.34 -7.41
N LEU A 343 -11.68 -8.04 -7.73
CA LEU A 343 -10.72 -8.60 -6.76
C LEU A 343 -9.57 -7.66 -6.46
N HIS A 344 -9.00 -7.09 -7.50
CA HIS A 344 -8.33 -5.82 -7.38
C HIS A 344 -9.41 -4.79 -7.64
N GLY A 345 -9.31 -3.65 -6.99
CA GLY A 345 -9.76 -2.50 -7.72
C GLY A 345 -9.22 -2.44 -9.13
N PRO A 346 -9.95 -1.84 -10.07
CA PRO A 346 -9.38 -1.49 -11.35
C PRO A 346 -8.06 -0.82 -11.06
N ASP A 347 -7.07 -1.45 -11.66
CA ASP A 347 -5.71 -1.59 -11.23
C ASP A 347 -5.21 -0.42 -10.36
N VAL A 348 -4.70 -0.75 -9.17
CA VAL A 348 -3.61 0.02 -8.57
C VAL A 348 -2.50 0.21 -9.62
N GLU A 349 -2.29 -0.77 -10.50
CA GLU A 349 -1.42 -0.63 -11.68
C GLU A 349 -1.86 0.45 -12.69
N THR A 350 -3.12 0.93 -12.75
CA THR A 350 -3.68 1.93 -13.71
C THR A 350 -3.79 3.31 -13.10
N LEU A 351 -3.99 3.41 -11.78
CA LEU A 351 -3.67 4.61 -11.01
C LEU A 351 -2.23 5.08 -11.30
N TRP A 352 -1.33 4.12 -11.53
CA TRP A 352 0.11 4.36 -11.58
C TRP A 352 0.81 3.75 -12.81
N SER A 353 0.06 3.35 -13.87
CA SER A 353 0.56 2.74 -15.13
C SER A 353 1.38 3.67 -16.00
N LEU A 354 1.69 4.87 -15.50
CA LEU A 354 2.71 5.78 -15.99
C LEU A 354 4.10 5.12 -16.14
N ASN A 355 4.26 3.83 -15.80
CA ASN A 355 5.51 3.09 -15.84
C ASN A 355 5.60 1.96 -16.90
N SER A 356 4.54 1.64 -17.68
CA SER A 356 4.62 0.45 -18.55
C SER A 356 3.86 0.47 -19.88
N ALA A 357 3.31 1.58 -20.34
CA ALA A 357 3.03 1.71 -21.77
C ALA A 357 4.32 2.14 -22.45
N ALA A 358 4.84 1.32 -23.35
CA ALA A 358 5.77 1.77 -24.36
C ALA A 358 5.24 3.08 -24.96
N LEU A 359 6.11 4.08 -25.02
CA LEU A 359 6.01 5.32 -25.79
C LEU A 359 4.86 5.33 -26.79
N ASN A 360 3.72 5.90 -26.42
CA ASN A 360 3.00 6.73 -27.35
C ASN A 360 3.44 8.15 -27.03
N ILE A 361 4.59 8.56 -27.60
CA ILE A 361 4.78 9.96 -27.95
C ILE A 361 3.45 10.36 -28.60
N SER A 362 2.80 11.39 -28.05
CA SER A 362 1.53 11.87 -28.59
C SER A 362 1.56 11.83 -30.12
N ALA A 363 0.52 11.26 -30.74
CA ALA A 363 0.36 11.34 -32.19
C ALA A 363 0.33 12.80 -32.69
N ASP A 364 0.13 13.78 -31.78
CA ASP A 364 0.32 15.20 -32.03
C ASP A 364 1.81 15.59 -31.96
N GLY A 365 2.39 15.79 -33.15
CA GLY A 365 3.77 16.25 -33.30
C GLY A 365 4.09 17.57 -32.57
N ARG A 366 3.09 18.40 -32.23
CA ARG A 366 3.31 19.64 -31.45
C ARG A 366 3.64 19.33 -30.00
N ILE A 367 2.97 18.34 -29.39
CA ILE A 367 3.27 17.90 -28.02
C ILE A 367 4.66 17.28 -27.97
N ALA A 368 5.00 16.43 -28.93
CA ALA A 368 6.33 15.83 -29.03
C ALA A 368 7.45 16.90 -29.10
N GLN A 369 7.27 17.92 -29.94
CA GLN A 369 8.22 19.04 -30.04
C GLN A 369 8.33 19.82 -28.73
N ALA A 370 7.20 20.10 -28.07
CA ALA A 370 7.20 20.80 -26.79
C ALA A 370 7.93 20.03 -25.69
N LEU A 371 7.74 18.69 -25.62
CA LEU A 371 8.45 17.81 -24.69
C LEU A 371 9.97 17.89 -24.90
N VAL A 372 10.43 17.77 -26.15
CA VAL A 372 11.88 17.82 -26.48
C VAL A 372 12.49 19.17 -26.11
N ARG A 373 11.79 20.28 -26.38
CA ARG A 373 12.26 21.63 -26.02
C ARG A 373 12.36 21.80 -24.50
N ALA A 374 11.36 21.33 -23.76
CA ALA A 374 11.35 21.39 -22.30
C ALA A 374 12.43 20.50 -21.67
N GLN A 375 12.64 19.29 -22.18
CA GLN A 375 13.77 18.44 -21.77
C GLN A 375 15.10 19.13 -21.98
N LYS A 376 15.32 19.70 -23.19
CA LYS A 376 16.57 20.43 -23.51
C LYS A 376 16.79 21.62 -22.57
N TYR A 377 15.74 22.39 -22.30
CA TYR A 377 15.79 23.49 -21.34
C TYR A 377 16.27 23.02 -19.96
N LEU A 378 15.64 21.98 -19.42
CA LEU A 378 15.98 21.44 -18.11
C LEU A 378 17.41 20.87 -18.11
N LEU A 379 17.79 20.08 -19.10
CA LEU A 379 19.13 19.48 -19.18
C LEU A 379 20.25 20.53 -19.27
N ASN A 380 20.01 21.66 -19.96
CA ASN A 380 20.97 22.77 -20.02
C ASN A 380 21.16 23.51 -18.69
N MET A 381 20.24 23.33 -17.73
CA MET A 381 20.33 23.93 -16.39
C MET A 381 21.01 23.03 -15.37
N GLN A 382 21.34 21.77 -15.73
CA GLN A 382 21.99 20.86 -14.81
C GLN A 382 23.40 21.36 -14.49
N ARG A 383 23.73 21.38 -13.20
CA ARG A 383 25.08 21.70 -12.71
C ARG A 383 26.00 20.50 -12.86
N ALA A 384 27.31 20.74 -12.77
CA ALA A 384 28.33 19.70 -12.89
C ALA A 384 28.21 18.57 -11.85
N ASP A 385 27.61 18.84 -10.68
CA ASP A 385 27.38 17.84 -9.62
C ASP A 385 26.10 17.01 -9.86
N GLY A 386 25.37 17.23 -10.95
CA GLY A 386 24.12 16.56 -11.27
C GLY A 386 22.87 17.22 -10.68
N SER A 387 23.01 18.29 -9.89
CA SER A 387 21.88 19.03 -9.30
C SER A 387 21.29 20.07 -10.25
N TRP A 388 20.07 20.52 -9.93
CA TRP A 388 19.47 21.72 -10.52
C TRP A 388 19.48 22.90 -9.54
N PRO A 389 19.32 24.14 -10.04
CA PRO A 389 19.18 25.31 -9.19
C PRO A 389 18.12 25.13 -8.09
N GLU A 390 18.51 25.46 -6.87
CA GLU A 390 17.61 25.42 -5.72
C GLU A 390 16.58 26.54 -5.83
N TYR A 391 15.44 26.33 -5.16
CA TYR A 391 14.36 27.29 -5.11
C TYR A 391 13.89 27.52 -3.67
N ASP A 392 13.75 28.80 -3.34
CA ASP A 392 13.10 29.24 -2.12
C ASP A 392 11.61 29.43 -2.37
N TRP A 393 10.78 28.54 -1.82
CA TRP A 393 9.34 28.67 -1.97
C TRP A 393 8.88 29.82 -1.09
N PHE A 394 8.54 30.97 -1.71
CA PHE A 394 8.28 32.28 -1.10
C PHE A 394 7.47 32.32 0.22
N GLU A 395 6.68 31.28 0.52
CA GLU A 395 5.83 31.18 1.72
C GLU A 395 6.30 30.15 2.76
N THR A 396 7.20 29.22 2.41
CA THR A 396 7.64 28.09 3.29
C THR A 396 9.14 27.97 3.47
N GLY A 397 9.94 28.85 2.84
CA GLY A 397 11.40 28.81 2.89
C GLY A 397 12.02 27.84 1.88
N ALA A 398 13.36 27.77 1.92
CA ALA A 398 14.15 26.91 1.05
C ALA A 398 13.78 25.44 1.22
N ARG A 399 13.59 24.73 0.10
CA ARG A 399 13.34 23.28 0.06
C ARG A 399 14.54 22.57 -0.59
N PRO A 400 15.57 22.22 0.19
CA PRO A 400 16.83 21.73 -0.37
C PRO A 400 16.62 20.44 -1.17
N ASN A 401 17.12 20.41 -2.40
CA ASN A 401 17.08 19.28 -3.33
C ASN A 401 15.70 18.93 -3.93
N TRP A 402 14.63 19.62 -3.54
CA TRP A 402 13.31 19.36 -4.13
C TRP A 402 13.30 19.56 -5.67
N PRO A 403 13.86 20.65 -6.23
CA PRO A 403 13.91 20.83 -7.69
C PRO A 403 14.63 19.69 -8.41
N THR A 404 15.74 19.21 -7.84
CA THR A 404 16.52 18.09 -8.41
C THR A 404 15.68 16.82 -8.48
N ALA A 405 14.95 16.46 -7.41
CA ALA A 405 14.10 15.28 -7.40
C ALA A 405 12.91 15.39 -8.37
N LEU A 406 12.25 16.55 -8.42
CA LEU A 406 11.15 16.83 -9.35
C LEU A 406 11.60 16.75 -10.81
N ILE A 407 12.69 17.44 -11.16
CA ILE A 407 13.21 17.48 -12.54
C ILE A 407 13.69 16.11 -12.99
N THR A 408 14.39 15.37 -12.12
CA THR A 408 14.82 13.99 -12.41
C THR A 408 13.61 13.10 -12.72
N PHE A 409 12.56 13.18 -11.88
CA PHE A 409 11.33 12.43 -12.13
C PHE A 409 10.65 12.82 -13.45
N ALA A 410 10.56 14.12 -13.74
CA ALA A 410 9.96 14.64 -14.96
C ALA A 410 10.71 14.17 -16.22
N LEU A 411 12.04 14.22 -16.21
CA LEU A 411 12.88 13.76 -17.31
C LEU A 411 12.69 12.25 -17.56
N ILE A 412 12.73 11.43 -16.52
CA ILE A 412 12.45 9.98 -16.62
C ILE A 412 11.06 9.74 -17.23
N LYS A 413 10.03 10.42 -16.72
CA LYS A 413 8.66 10.24 -17.19
C LYS A 413 8.42 10.74 -18.60
N SER A 414 9.17 11.72 -19.05
CA SER A 414 9.13 12.21 -20.42
C SER A 414 9.89 11.34 -21.42
N GLY A 415 10.49 10.23 -20.97
CA GLY A 415 11.15 9.25 -21.83
C GLY A 415 12.65 9.43 -22.01
N LEU A 416 13.32 10.25 -21.19
CA LEU A 416 14.78 10.29 -21.18
C LEU A 416 15.33 8.91 -20.73
N PRO A 417 16.25 8.27 -21.49
CA PRO A 417 16.77 6.95 -21.15
C PRO A 417 17.38 6.90 -19.74
N ILE A 418 17.08 5.84 -18.98
CA ILE A 418 17.46 5.76 -17.56
C ILE A 418 18.98 5.63 -17.35
N ASP A 419 19.71 5.23 -18.39
CA ASP A 419 21.16 5.10 -18.44
C ASP A 419 21.87 6.37 -18.96
N ASP A 420 21.14 7.47 -19.20
CA ASP A 420 21.74 8.77 -19.50
C ASP A 420 22.66 9.24 -18.36
N ASP A 421 23.89 9.62 -18.69
CA ASP A 421 24.90 10.05 -17.71
C ASP A 421 24.40 11.16 -16.79
N ARG A 422 23.56 12.07 -17.31
CA ARG A 422 22.98 13.18 -16.55
C ARG A 422 21.99 12.71 -15.51
N LEU A 423 21.17 11.69 -15.83
CA LEU A 423 20.30 11.06 -14.84
C LEU A 423 21.10 10.25 -13.84
N THR A 424 22.13 9.54 -14.28
CA THR A 424 23.02 8.78 -13.39
C THR A 424 23.64 9.68 -12.32
N LEU A 425 24.18 10.84 -12.71
CA LEU A 425 24.72 11.84 -11.78
C LEU A 425 23.66 12.32 -10.77
N ALA A 426 22.46 12.66 -11.24
CA ALA A 426 21.37 13.11 -10.38
C ALA A 426 20.91 12.03 -9.38
N LEU A 427 20.81 10.78 -9.84
CA LEU A 427 20.43 9.63 -9.01
C LEU A 427 21.47 9.35 -7.92
N GLU A 428 22.76 9.38 -8.27
CA GLU A 428 23.86 9.17 -7.33
C GLU A 428 23.96 10.31 -6.31
N LEU A 429 23.80 11.56 -6.76
CA LEU A 429 23.73 12.72 -5.90
C LEU A 429 22.59 12.58 -4.87
N MET A 430 21.37 12.32 -5.33
CA MET A 430 20.22 12.15 -4.44
C MET A 430 20.39 10.98 -3.47
N ALA A 431 20.98 9.87 -3.91
CA ALA A 431 21.24 8.70 -3.08
C ALA A 431 22.25 8.99 -1.95
N SER A 432 23.15 9.97 -2.14
CA SER A 432 24.15 10.38 -1.15
C SER A 432 23.65 11.41 -0.12
N ARG A 433 22.58 12.15 -0.44
CA ARG A 433 22.06 13.24 0.41
C ARG A 433 20.97 12.73 1.36
N LYS A 434 20.96 13.23 2.60
CA LYS A 434 19.84 13.09 3.55
C LYS A 434 18.92 14.29 3.44
N THR A 435 17.63 14.10 3.72
CA THR A 435 16.65 15.18 3.77
C THR A 435 15.52 14.79 4.72
N ASP A 436 14.92 15.80 5.35
CA ASP A 436 13.67 15.70 6.10
C ASP A 436 12.55 16.49 5.42
N ASP A 437 12.77 17.13 4.27
CA ASP A 437 11.70 17.79 3.52
C ASP A 437 10.78 16.74 2.87
N THR A 438 9.51 16.77 3.25
CA THR A 438 8.50 15.79 2.83
C THR A 438 8.34 15.75 1.31
N LEU A 439 8.34 16.91 0.63
CA LEU A 439 8.19 16.95 -0.82
C LEU A 439 9.40 16.33 -1.52
N THR A 440 10.61 16.61 -1.04
CA THR A 440 11.84 16.02 -1.57
C THR A 440 11.83 14.51 -1.40
N LEU A 441 11.43 14.00 -0.23
CA LEU A 441 11.25 12.56 -0.01
C LEU A 441 10.19 11.95 -0.94
N ALA A 442 9.05 12.63 -1.11
CA ALA A 442 7.99 12.16 -1.99
C ALA A 442 8.46 12.02 -3.44
N PHE A 443 9.14 13.05 -3.98
CA PHE A 443 9.68 13.00 -5.34
C PHE A 443 10.83 12.01 -5.48
N ARG A 444 11.68 11.85 -4.46
CA ARG A 444 12.68 10.77 -4.44
C ARG A 444 12.03 9.40 -4.51
N CYS A 445 11.00 9.13 -3.72
CA CYS A 445 10.21 7.91 -3.82
C CYS A 445 9.64 7.69 -5.23
N PHE A 446 9.17 8.75 -5.90
CA PHE A 446 8.74 8.65 -7.30
C PHE A 446 9.87 8.23 -8.23
N VAL A 447 11.05 8.85 -8.10
CA VAL A 447 12.24 8.51 -8.88
C VAL A 447 12.65 7.06 -8.63
N TRP A 448 12.83 6.65 -7.37
CA TRP A 448 13.28 5.29 -7.05
C TRP A 448 12.29 4.24 -7.52
N SER A 449 10.99 4.50 -7.39
CA SER A 449 9.94 3.60 -7.89
C SER A 449 9.96 3.50 -9.42
N ALA A 450 10.20 4.60 -10.14
CA ALA A 450 10.38 4.59 -11.60
C ALA A 450 11.63 3.80 -12.02
N CYS A 451 12.71 3.89 -11.25
CA CYS A 451 13.97 3.21 -11.50
C CYS A 451 13.99 1.74 -11.06
N TYR A 452 13.03 1.30 -10.24
CA TYR A 452 13.10 0.02 -9.53
C TYR A 452 13.26 -1.18 -10.47
N ARG A 453 12.40 -1.31 -11.49
CA ARG A 453 12.51 -2.41 -12.48
C ARG A 453 13.68 -2.20 -13.45
N PRO A 454 13.84 -1.04 -14.13
CA PRO A 454 14.92 -0.84 -15.11
C PRO A 454 16.32 -1.04 -14.53
N LEU A 455 16.55 -0.58 -13.30
CA LEU A 455 17.85 -0.69 -12.62
C LEU A 455 17.94 -1.88 -11.66
N ARG A 456 17.07 -2.89 -11.83
CA ARG A 456 17.05 -4.15 -11.05
C ARG A 456 17.17 -3.93 -9.53
N GLY A 457 16.49 -2.91 -9.01
CA GLY A 457 16.47 -2.58 -7.59
C GLY A 457 17.73 -1.91 -7.03
N LYS A 458 18.62 -1.33 -7.86
CA LYS A 458 19.85 -0.61 -7.43
C LYS A 458 19.59 0.37 -6.28
N PHE A 459 18.46 1.09 -6.31
CA PHE A 459 18.07 2.09 -5.30
C PHE A 459 16.96 1.62 -4.34
N SER A 460 16.75 0.31 -4.20
CA SER A 460 15.70 -0.27 -3.34
C SER A 460 15.87 0.12 -1.86
N ARG A 461 17.11 0.30 -1.39
CA ARG A 461 17.41 0.76 -0.03
C ARG A 461 16.94 2.19 0.20
N GLN A 462 17.19 3.09 -0.76
CA GLN A 462 16.78 4.49 -0.71
C GLN A 462 15.26 4.61 -0.76
N LEU A 463 14.61 3.85 -1.65
CA LEU A 463 13.15 3.78 -1.70
C LEU A 463 12.54 3.35 -0.35
N ARG A 464 13.08 2.28 0.26
CA ARG A 464 12.63 1.83 1.58
C ARG A 464 12.88 2.89 2.65
N ALA A 465 14.06 3.50 2.67
CA ALA A 465 14.41 4.51 3.67
C ALA A 465 13.48 5.73 3.60
N ASP A 466 13.30 6.29 2.40
CA ASP A 466 12.48 7.49 2.18
C ASP A 466 11.00 7.21 2.50
N ALA A 467 10.45 6.06 2.04
CA ALA A 467 9.07 5.67 2.33
C ALA A 467 8.83 5.41 3.82
N VAL A 468 9.76 4.72 4.49
CA VAL A 468 9.68 4.48 5.94
C VAL A 468 9.75 5.79 6.73
N GLN A 469 10.61 6.73 6.32
CA GLN A 469 10.66 8.04 6.92
C GLN A 469 9.33 8.77 6.76
N LEU A 470 8.75 8.79 5.56
CA LEU A 470 7.45 9.40 5.30
C LEU A 470 6.35 8.81 6.22
N PHE A 471 6.00 7.53 6.10
CA PHE A 471 4.82 7.02 6.81
C PHE A 471 4.99 7.03 8.34
N ARG A 472 6.23 7.00 8.86
CA ARG A 472 6.49 7.13 10.31
C ARG A 472 6.42 8.58 10.80
N SER A 473 6.57 9.55 9.91
CA SER A 473 6.46 10.98 10.26
C SER A 473 5.02 11.51 10.26
N SER A 474 4.04 10.66 9.93
CA SER A 474 2.62 11.03 9.87
C SER A 474 1.83 10.41 11.03
N ALA A 475 1.39 11.24 11.99
CA ALA A 475 0.61 10.79 13.13
C ALA A 475 -0.87 10.59 12.80
N ASP A 476 -1.42 11.39 11.89
CA ASP A 476 -2.85 11.43 11.58
C ASP A 476 -3.17 11.12 10.11
N GLY A 477 -2.17 10.74 9.30
CA GLY A 477 -2.36 10.43 7.88
C GLY A 477 -2.20 11.65 6.96
N SER A 478 -1.87 12.82 7.51
CA SER A 478 -1.44 14.03 6.80
C SER A 478 0.05 14.29 6.97
N PHE A 479 0.61 15.25 6.22
CA PHE A 479 2.03 15.57 6.25
C PHE A 479 2.31 17.06 6.37
N GLN A 480 3.21 17.39 7.29
CA GLN A 480 3.82 18.72 7.40
C GLN A 480 4.98 18.85 6.39
N ALA A 481 5.56 20.04 6.29
CA ALA A 481 6.71 20.29 5.41
C ALA A 481 7.92 19.41 5.78
N GLN A 482 8.11 19.12 7.06
CA GLN A 482 9.16 18.24 7.57
C GLN A 482 8.61 16.85 7.94
N ALA A 483 9.36 15.82 7.57
CA ALA A 483 9.14 14.41 7.87
C ALA A 483 10.19 13.94 8.88
N ASP A 484 9.89 14.14 10.16
CA ASP A 484 10.68 13.62 11.28
C ASP A 484 9.98 12.42 11.96
N PRO A 485 10.49 11.19 11.82
CA PRO A 485 9.93 10.01 12.48
C PRO A 485 10.01 10.06 14.02
N ALA A 486 10.86 10.91 14.59
CA ALA A 486 10.95 11.11 16.04
C ALA A 486 9.86 12.06 16.56
N LYS A 487 9.29 12.90 15.68
CA LYS A 487 8.21 13.83 15.98
C LYS A 487 7.12 13.76 14.89
N PRO A 488 6.33 12.66 14.85
CA PRO A 488 5.29 12.50 13.84
C PRO A 488 4.31 13.68 13.86
N GLY A 489 4.16 14.35 12.72
CA GLY A 489 3.36 15.56 12.54
C GLY A 489 1.86 15.30 12.48
N ARG A 490 1.08 16.36 12.72
CA ARG A 490 -0.39 16.41 12.61
C ARG A 490 -0.79 17.67 11.86
N ASN A 491 -2.03 17.72 11.36
CA ASN A 491 -2.59 18.90 10.67
C ASN A 491 -1.67 19.36 9.52
N GLY A 492 -1.37 18.43 8.63
CA GLY A 492 -0.49 18.65 7.49
C GLY A 492 -1.07 19.58 6.43
N ASP A 493 -0.19 19.97 5.51
CA ASP A 493 -0.57 20.76 4.34
C ASP A 493 -1.22 19.85 3.26
N PRO A 494 -2.36 20.22 2.66
CA PRO A 494 -3.03 19.42 1.64
C PRO A 494 -2.15 19.04 0.44
N LEU A 495 -1.36 19.97 -0.09
CA LEU A 495 -0.52 19.75 -1.26
C LEU A 495 0.63 18.79 -0.94
N VAL A 496 1.32 19.03 0.18
CA VAL A 496 2.39 18.15 0.67
C VAL A 496 1.84 16.75 0.97
N THR A 497 0.66 16.67 1.57
CA THR A 497 -0.04 15.42 1.87
C THR A 497 -0.37 14.64 0.60
N MET A 498 -0.79 15.30 -0.48
CA MET A 498 -1.02 14.65 -1.78
C MET A 498 0.24 13.96 -2.30
N TYR A 499 1.34 14.68 -2.38
CA TYR A 499 2.58 14.11 -2.91
C TYR A 499 3.10 12.95 -2.07
N ALA A 500 3.10 13.10 -0.74
CA ALA A 500 3.56 12.06 0.18
C ALA A 500 2.68 10.80 0.13
N THR A 501 1.36 10.95 0.11
CA THR A 501 0.41 9.83 0.03
C THR A 501 0.58 9.05 -1.28
N VAL A 502 0.71 9.76 -2.40
CA VAL A 502 0.97 9.16 -3.72
C VAL A 502 2.34 8.48 -3.77
N ALA A 503 3.35 9.06 -3.10
CA ALA A 503 4.69 8.48 -3.03
C ALA A 503 4.71 7.17 -2.25
N LEU A 504 3.96 7.10 -1.15
CA LEU A 504 3.80 5.89 -0.36
C LEU A 504 3.09 4.78 -1.14
N GLY A 505 2.06 5.12 -1.94
CA GLY A 505 1.35 4.10 -2.74
C GLY A 505 2.29 3.49 -3.79
N ARG A 506 3.06 4.33 -4.47
CA ARG A 506 4.10 3.88 -5.42
C ARG A 506 5.19 3.04 -4.76
N ALA A 507 5.60 3.40 -3.55
CA ALA A 507 6.57 2.63 -2.79
C ALA A 507 6.02 1.24 -2.40
N ASP A 508 4.75 1.13 -1.99
CA ASP A 508 4.10 -0.15 -1.68
C ASP A 508 4.10 -1.11 -2.87
N GLN A 509 3.73 -0.59 -4.04
CA GLN A 509 3.72 -1.34 -5.30
C GLN A 509 5.11 -1.77 -5.76
N ALA A 510 6.12 -0.95 -5.47
CA ALA A 510 7.52 -1.30 -5.71
C ALA A 510 8.09 -2.27 -4.64
N GLY A 511 7.27 -2.71 -3.68
CA GLY A 511 7.60 -3.75 -2.70
C GLY A 511 7.89 -3.25 -1.28
N VAL A 512 7.76 -1.94 -1.00
CA VAL A 512 7.94 -1.37 0.34
C VAL A 512 6.60 -1.32 1.07
N LYS A 513 6.29 -2.36 1.86
CA LYS A 513 5.00 -2.46 2.53
C LYS A 513 4.70 -1.27 3.46
N VAL A 514 3.69 -0.49 3.11
CA VAL A 514 3.12 0.60 3.92
C VAL A 514 1.98 0.03 4.76
N PRO A 515 1.97 0.23 6.09
CA PRO A 515 0.93 -0.35 6.95
C PRO A 515 -0.47 0.18 6.61
N ASN A 516 -1.48 -0.71 6.56
CA ASN A 516 -2.89 -0.34 6.36
C ASN A 516 -3.39 0.76 7.31
N ALA A 517 -2.84 0.79 8.53
CA ALA A 517 -3.14 1.82 9.52
C ALA A 517 -2.86 3.25 9.00
N PHE A 518 -1.84 3.45 8.15
CA PHE A 518 -1.57 4.76 7.55
C PHE A 518 -2.70 5.18 6.59
N TRP A 519 -3.11 4.30 5.68
CA TRP A 519 -4.18 4.57 4.71
C TRP A 519 -5.51 4.89 5.40
N ILE A 520 -5.84 4.17 6.47
CA ILE A 520 -7.02 4.42 7.30
C ILE A 520 -6.96 5.82 7.95
N ARG A 521 -5.82 6.19 8.54
CA ARG A 521 -5.63 7.52 9.14
C ARG A 521 -5.77 8.61 8.09
N SER A 522 -5.18 8.43 6.90
CA SER A 522 -5.29 9.40 5.81
C SER A 522 -6.75 9.63 5.41
N LEU A 523 -7.54 8.56 5.24
CA LEU A 523 -8.98 8.67 4.97
C LEU A 523 -9.73 9.41 6.07
N ALA A 524 -9.45 9.10 7.34
CA ALA A 524 -10.09 9.76 8.47
C ALA A 524 -9.77 11.26 8.52
N TRP A 525 -8.53 11.65 8.21
CA TRP A 525 -8.12 13.06 8.18
C TRP A 525 -8.85 13.84 7.10
N TRP A 526 -8.87 13.34 5.86
CA TRP A 526 -9.58 13.99 4.77
C TRP A 526 -11.08 14.09 5.04
N ARG A 527 -11.73 13.02 5.53
CA ARG A 527 -13.15 13.07 5.90
C ARG A 527 -13.44 14.12 6.98
N LYS A 528 -12.59 14.20 8.01
CA LYS A 528 -12.75 15.15 9.11
C LYS A 528 -12.64 16.61 8.64
N GLY A 529 -11.77 16.87 7.66
CA GLY A 529 -11.52 18.21 7.14
C GLY A 529 -12.46 18.66 6.01
N GLN A 530 -13.36 17.79 5.54
CA GLN A 530 -14.20 18.09 4.36
C GLN A 530 -15.30 19.09 4.70
N ASN A 531 -15.49 20.07 3.83
CA ASN A 531 -16.58 21.03 3.93
C ASN A 531 -17.91 20.41 3.48
N SER A 532 -19.03 21.04 3.85
CA SER A 532 -20.37 20.58 3.47
C SER A 532 -20.64 20.61 1.96
N ASP A 533 -19.85 21.37 1.20
CA ASP A 533 -19.91 21.42 -0.27
C ASP A 533 -19.08 20.30 -0.94
N GLY A 534 -18.45 19.42 -0.17
CA GLY A 534 -17.61 18.33 -0.68
C GLY A 534 -16.16 18.73 -0.95
N GLY A 535 -15.80 20.01 -0.87
CA GLY A 535 -14.44 20.48 -1.08
C GLY A 535 -13.60 20.58 0.19
N TRP A 536 -12.35 21.03 0.02
CA TRP A 536 -11.42 21.33 1.12
C TRP A 536 -10.76 22.69 0.94
N GLY A 537 -10.48 23.36 2.05
CA GLY A 537 -9.56 24.49 2.13
C GLY A 537 -8.16 24.07 2.58
N TYR A 538 -7.28 25.04 2.85
CA TYR A 538 -5.94 24.75 3.37
C TYR A 538 -5.97 24.46 4.87
N GLU A 539 -6.86 25.12 5.61
CA GLU A 539 -7.12 24.87 7.02
C GLU A 539 -8.56 24.37 7.24
N PRO A 540 -8.84 23.63 8.34
CA PRO A 540 -10.21 23.24 8.68
C PRO A 540 -11.15 24.44 8.80
N GLY A 541 -12.25 24.43 8.04
CA GLY A 541 -13.23 25.51 8.01
C GLY A 541 -12.95 26.62 6.99
N ASP A 542 -11.81 26.58 6.29
CA ASP A 542 -11.57 27.44 5.14
C ASP A 542 -12.55 27.14 4.01
N LYS A 543 -12.84 28.15 3.17
CA LYS A 543 -13.56 27.95 1.92
C LYS A 543 -12.83 26.94 1.02
N SER A 544 -13.61 26.09 0.35
CA SER A 544 -13.11 25.10 -0.59
C SER A 544 -12.31 25.73 -1.74
N ARG A 545 -11.19 25.10 -2.11
CA ARG A 545 -10.26 25.58 -3.15
C ARG A 545 -9.78 24.44 -4.04
N HIS A 546 -9.42 24.75 -5.28
CA HIS A 546 -9.04 23.76 -6.29
C HIS A 546 -7.91 22.82 -5.86
N VAL A 547 -6.79 23.35 -5.35
CA VAL A 547 -5.61 22.53 -4.97
C VAL A 547 -5.91 21.60 -3.78
N PRO A 548 -6.42 22.08 -2.63
CA PRO A 548 -6.78 21.18 -1.53
C PRO A 548 -7.87 20.18 -1.91
N THR A 549 -8.87 20.56 -2.71
CA THR A 549 -9.93 19.63 -3.11
C THR A 549 -9.41 18.51 -4.00
N VAL A 550 -8.58 18.82 -5.01
CA VAL A 550 -7.99 17.77 -5.86
C VAL A 550 -7.00 16.91 -5.06
N ALA A 551 -6.25 17.50 -4.13
CA ALA A 551 -5.36 16.78 -3.22
C ALA A 551 -6.14 15.77 -2.37
N GLY A 552 -7.27 16.19 -1.80
CA GLY A 552 -8.15 15.32 -1.03
C GLY A 552 -8.69 14.16 -1.85
N ALA A 553 -9.24 14.45 -3.03
CA ALA A 553 -9.75 13.43 -3.94
C ALA A 553 -8.67 12.39 -4.31
N VAL A 554 -7.46 12.85 -4.66
CA VAL A 554 -6.32 11.97 -5.00
C VAL A 554 -5.88 11.13 -3.80
N CYS A 555 -5.77 11.72 -2.61
CA CYS A 555 -5.36 10.98 -1.40
C CYS A 555 -6.39 9.93 -1.00
N MET A 556 -7.67 10.28 -1.03
CA MET A 556 -8.76 9.37 -0.70
C MET A 556 -8.78 8.19 -1.67
N LEU A 557 -8.70 8.47 -2.98
CA LEU A 557 -8.67 7.44 -3.99
C LEU A 557 -7.45 6.52 -3.87
N THR A 558 -6.27 7.09 -3.63
CA THR A 558 -5.02 6.34 -3.38
C THR A 558 -5.18 5.43 -2.15
N SER A 559 -5.64 5.99 -1.04
CA SER A 559 -5.79 5.24 0.23
C SER A 559 -6.83 4.14 0.13
N LEU A 560 -7.96 4.38 -0.54
CA LEU A 560 -8.97 3.36 -0.80
C LEU A 560 -8.39 2.22 -1.65
N ALA A 561 -7.66 2.55 -2.71
CA ALA A 561 -7.05 1.56 -3.59
C ALA A 561 -6.00 0.69 -2.87
N GLU A 562 -5.13 1.29 -2.05
CA GLU A 562 -4.12 0.58 -1.26
C GLU A 562 -4.75 -0.29 -0.15
N LEU A 563 -5.96 0.06 0.30
CA LEU A 563 -6.77 -0.79 1.17
C LEU A 563 -7.53 -1.90 0.41
N GLY A 564 -7.25 -2.10 -0.88
CA GLY A 564 -7.83 -3.14 -1.70
C GLY A 564 -9.23 -2.80 -2.26
N ARG A 565 -9.67 -1.53 -2.18
CA ARG A 565 -10.97 -1.11 -2.73
C ARG A 565 -10.94 -1.09 -4.25
N THR A 566 -12.08 -1.44 -4.84
CA THR A 566 -12.31 -1.24 -6.26
C THR A 566 -12.68 0.19 -6.61
N ARG A 567 -12.36 0.72 -7.82
CA ARG A 567 -12.72 2.10 -8.22
C ARG A 567 -14.21 2.26 -8.10
N PRO A 568 -15.07 1.35 -8.58
CA PRO A 568 -16.50 1.55 -8.41
C PRO A 568 -16.83 1.77 -6.93
N VAL A 569 -16.32 0.92 -6.04
CA VAL A 569 -16.53 1.02 -4.59
C VAL A 569 -15.86 2.25 -3.96
N ALA A 570 -14.69 2.66 -4.46
CA ALA A 570 -13.96 3.81 -3.98
C ALA A 570 -14.63 5.11 -4.41
N LEU A 571 -15.12 5.18 -5.65
CA LEU A 571 -15.86 6.31 -6.20
C LEU A 571 -17.28 6.40 -5.64
N GLU A 572 -17.85 5.30 -5.15
CA GLU A 572 -19.06 5.28 -4.33
C GLU A 572 -18.82 5.77 -2.89
N ASN A 573 -17.55 6.00 -2.48
CA ASN A 573 -17.29 6.63 -1.20
C ASN A 573 -17.85 8.06 -1.21
N GLN A 574 -18.84 8.33 -0.36
CA GLN A 574 -19.56 9.60 -0.33
C GLN A 574 -18.64 10.83 -0.32
N ALA A 575 -17.60 10.83 0.51
CA ALA A 575 -16.66 11.94 0.59
C ALA A 575 -15.85 12.13 -0.71
N LEU A 576 -15.40 11.04 -1.35
CA LEU A 576 -14.74 11.12 -2.65
C LEU A 576 -15.70 11.55 -3.77
N ALA A 577 -16.93 11.04 -3.76
CA ALA A 577 -17.96 11.40 -4.73
C ALA A 577 -18.27 12.90 -4.70
N SER A 578 -18.54 13.44 -3.51
CA SER A 578 -18.81 14.88 -3.34
C SER A 578 -17.61 15.76 -3.69
N ALA A 579 -16.39 15.28 -3.46
CA ALA A 579 -15.18 15.98 -3.90
C ALA A 579 -15.09 16.08 -5.43
N VAL A 580 -15.41 14.97 -6.12
CA VAL A 580 -15.40 14.90 -7.58
C VAL A 580 -16.50 15.79 -8.16
N GLU A 581 -17.69 15.76 -7.57
CA GLU A 581 -18.80 16.67 -7.93
C GLU A 581 -18.38 18.14 -7.77
N TRP A 582 -17.74 18.49 -6.64
CA TRP A 582 -17.21 19.84 -6.44
C TRP A 582 -16.20 20.24 -7.53
N ILE A 583 -15.28 19.33 -7.89
CA ILE A 583 -14.28 19.56 -8.96
C ILE A 583 -14.96 19.76 -10.31
N ASP A 584 -15.98 18.96 -10.63
CA ASP A 584 -16.76 19.10 -11.86
C ASP A 584 -17.50 20.45 -11.88
N GLU A 585 -18.21 20.83 -10.81
CA GLU A 585 -18.93 22.11 -10.71
C GLU A 585 -18.01 23.34 -10.76
N HIS A 586 -16.80 23.21 -10.21
CA HIS A 586 -15.81 24.27 -10.07
C HIS A 586 -14.60 24.06 -10.96
N PHE A 587 -14.76 23.43 -12.13
CA PHE A 587 -13.65 23.29 -13.08
C PHE A 587 -13.21 24.67 -13.61
N ASP A 588 -12.13 25.23 -13.03
CA ASP A 588 -11.47 26.48 -13.46
C ASP A 588 -9.96 26.32 -13.27
N ASN A 589 -9.19 26.83 -14.23
CA ASN A 589 -7.74 26.90 -14.13
C ASN A 589 -7.14 28.26 -14.52
N GLN A 590 -7.97 29.23 -14.92
CA GLN A 590 -7.50 30.59 -15.24
C GLN A 590 -7.27 31.45 -13.99
N LYS A 591 -7.93 31.10 -12.88
CA LYS A 591 -7.86 31.84 -11.60
C LYS A 591 -7.02 31.17 -10.51
N ASN A 592 -6.36 30.06 -10.83
CA ASN A 592 -5.55 29.33 -9.86
C ASN A 592 -4.22 30.03 -9.59
N ARG A 593 -3.87 30.21 -8.31
CA ARG A 593 -2.54 30.69 -7.90
C ARG A 593 -1.42 29.70 -8.21
N ASP A 594 -1.74 28.40 -8.23
CA ASP A 594 -0.82 27.29 -8.51
C ASP A 594 -1.35 26.34 -9.60
N PRO A 595 -1.49 26.83 -10.84
CA PRO A 595 -2.21 26.12 -11.89
C PRO A 595 -1.56 24.77 -12.25
N LEU A 596 -0.23 24.66 -12.20
CA LEU A 596 0.46 23.41 -12.57
C LEU A 596 0.34 22.31 -11.52
N HIS A 597 0.31 22.65 -10.22
CA HIS A 597 0.06 21.67 -9.17
C HIS A 597 -1.38 21.18 -9.19
N TYR A 598 -2.33 22.10 -9.41
CA TYR A 598 -3.73 21.73 -9.63
C TYR A 598 -3.89 20.80 -10.84
N LEU A 599 -3.32 21.18 -11.99
CA LEU A 599 -3.38 20.35 -13.20
C LEU A 599 -2.75 18.98 -12.99
N TYR A 600 -1.63 18.90 -12.26
CA TYR A 600 -1.00 17.62 -11.97
C TYR A 600 -1.88 16.78 -11.02
N GLY A 601 -2.55 17.38 -10.04
CA GLY A 601 -3.56 16.71 -9.23
C GLY A 601 -4.73 16.20 -10.08
N LEU A 602 -5.25 17.02 -11.00
CA LEU A 602 -6.32 16.63 -11.93
C LEU A 602 -5.89 15.47 -12.84
N ALA A 603 -4.65 15.52 -13.32
CA ALA A 603 -4.06 14.44 -14.09
C ALA A 603 -4.06 13.12 -13.30
N LEU A 604 -3.56 13.15 -12.07
CA LEU A 604 -3.58 11.98 -11.19
C LEU A 604 -5.00 11.48 -10.98
N LEU A 605 -5.96 12.37 -10.70
CA LEU A 605 -7.36 12.02 -10.47
C LEU A 605 -8.06 11.47 -11.73
N GLY A 606 -7.84 12.09 -12.89
CA GLY A 606 -8.41 11.68 -14.18
C GLY A 606 -7.88 10.32 -14.62
N THR A 607 -6.56 10.12 -14.58
CA THR A 607 -5.94 8.81 -14.84
C THR A 607 -6.46 7.76 -13.89
N ALA A 608 -6.55 8.09 -12.60
CA ALA A 608 -7.07 7.20 -11.56
C ALA A 608 -8.54 6.79 -11.79
N ARG A 609 -9.37 7.71 -12.27
CA ARG A 609 -10.77 7.45 -12.65
C ARG A 609 -10.88 6.71 -13.99
N GLY A 610 -9.86 6.81 -14.85
CA GLY A 610 -9.88 6.33 -16.22
C GLY A 610 -10.69 7.24 -17.15
N THR A 611 -10.66 8.55 -16.91
CA THR A 611 -11.37 9.56 -17.72
C THR A 611 -10.49 10.79 -17.93
N THR A 612 -10.58 11.37 -19.12
CA THR A 612 -10.07 12.72 -19.40
C THR A 612 -11.15 13.79 -19.30
N ILE A 613 -12.39 13.40 -18.98
CA ILE A 613 -13.54 14.31 -18.93
C ILE A 613 -13.82 14.75 -17.49
N PHE A 614 -13.84 16.06 -17.26
CA PHE A 614 -14.43 16.72 -16.09
C PHE A 614 -15.41 17.78 -16.57
N ARG A 615 -16.65 17.78 -16.07
CA ARG A 615 -17.72 18.72 -16.47
C ARG A 615 -17.85 18.93 -17.99
N ASP A 616 -17.83 17.84 -18.76
CA ASP A 616 -17.86 17.82 -20.23
C ASP A 616 -16.64 18.42 -20.95
N VAL A 617 -15.59 18.76 -20.21
CA VAL A 617 -14.31 19.25 -20.75
C VAL A 617 -13.29 18.12 -20.73
N ASP A 618 -12.66 17.85 -21.88
CA ASP A 618 -11.42 17.08 -21.92
C ASP A 618 -10.30 17.91 -21.29
N TRP A 619 -10.01 17.66 -20.01
CA TRP A 619 -9.04 18.43 -19.23
C TRP A 619 -7.64 18.32 -19.83
N PHE A 620 -7.30 17.17 -20.41
CA PHE A 620 -5.96 16.92 -20.96
C PHE A 620 -5.76 17.70 -22.25
N LYS A 621 -6.74 17.64 -23.16
CA LYS A 621 -6.72 18.45 -24.39
C LYS A 621 -6.69 19.94 -24.06
N TRP A 622 -7.53 20.38 -23.13
CA TRP A 622 -7.58 21.78 -22.70
C TRP A 622 -6.23 22.24 -22.11
N ALA A 623 -5.64 21.44 -21.21
CA ALA A 623 -4.38 21.76 -20.55
C ALA A 623 -3.20 21.74 -21.52
N SER A 624 -3.14 20.76 -22.41
CA SER A 624 -2.08 20.67 -23.42
C SER A 624 -2.14 21.84 -24.40
N ASP A 625 -3.33 22.24 -24.89
CA ASP A 625 -3.48 23.41 -25.75
C ASP A 625 -3.04 24.72 -25.04
N ASP A 626 -3.35 24.89 -23.75
CA ASP A 626 -2.89 26.06 -22.98
C ASP A 626 -1.37 26.06 -22.78
N LEU A 627 -0.78 24.90 -22.42
CA LEU A 627 0.66 24.76 -22.26
C LEU A 627 1.40 25.01 -23.58
N LEU A 628 0.92 24.46 -24.71
CA LEU A 628 1.55 24.68 -26.01
C LEU A 628 1.56 26.16 -26.41
N LYS A 629 0.48 26.91 -26.11
CA LYS A 629 0.40 28.35 -26.38
C LYS A 629 1.35 29.19 -25.53
N ARG A 630 1.69 28.72 -24.32
CA ARG A 630 2.47 29.47 -23.32
C ARG A 630 3.94 29.05 -23.24
N GLN A 631 4.38 28.06 -24.02
CA GLN A 631 5.76 27.62 -23.99
C GLN A 631 6.68 28.71 -24.56
N GLY A 632 7.66 29.15 -23.77
CA GLY A 632 8.65 30.14 -24.19
C GLY A 632 9.63 29.60 -25.24
N ASP A 633 10.39 30.51 -25.85
CA ASP A 633 11.32 30.19 -26.96
C ASP A 633 12.39 29.14 -26.59
N ALA A 634 12.88 29.17 -25.35
CA ALA A 634 13.85 28.20 -24.87
C ALA A 634 13.22 26.86 -24.43
N GLY A 635 11.90 26.71 -24.48
CA GLY A 635 11.17 25.49 -24.12
C GLY A 635 10.57 25.48 -22.72
N GLN A 636 10.66 26.59 -21.99
CA GLN A 636 10.26 26.72 -20.60
C GLN A 636 8.81 27.19 -20.41
N TRP A 637 8.23 26.88 -19.27
CA TRP A 637 6.98 27.46 -18.77
C TRP A 637 7.23 28.27 -17.51
N ASN A 638 6.62 29.45 -17.41
CA ASN A 638 6.73 30.35 -16.25
C ASN A 638 5.36 31.02 -15.96
N PRO A 639 4.39 30.28 -15.40
CA PRO A 639 3.14 30.88 -14.96
C PRO A 639 3.37 31.73 -13.70
N HIS A 640 2.77 32.93 -13.67
CA HIS A 640 2.70 33.80 -12.48
C HIS A 640 4.03 34.06 -11.75
N ASN A 641 5.14 34.23 -12.49
CA ASN A 641 6.49 34.47 -11.94
C ASN A 641 7.03 33.33 -11.04
N ARG A 642 6.53 32.11 -11.18
CA ARG A 642 7.11 30.93 -10.54
C ARG A 642 8.46 30.58 -11.21
N PRO A 643 9.40 29.89 -10.53
CA PRO A 643 10.65 29.50 -11.17
C PRO A 643 10.40 28.68 -12.42
N ALA A 644 11.05 29.09 -13.51
CA ALA A 644 10.81 28.49 -14.82
C ALA A 644 11.17 27.00 -14.84
N HIS A 645 12.18 26.53 -14.09
CA HIS A 645 12.62 25.13 -14.14
C HIS A 645 11.66 24.16 -13.43
N THR A 646 11.15 24.48 -12.24
CA THR A 646 10.17 23.63 -11.54
C THR A 646 8.82 23.64 -12.26
N SER A 647 8.41 24.81 -12.76
CA SER A 647 7.21 24.93 -13.60
C SER A 647 7.36 24.13 -14.90
N THR A 648 8.55 24.16 -15.50
CA THR A 648 8.82 23.38 -16.73
C THR A 648 8.77 21.87 -16.46
N ALA A 649 9.28 21.42 -15.32
CA ALA A 649 9.19 20.01 -14.94
C ALA A 649 7.75 19.54 -14.74
N LEU A 650 6.88 20.35 -14.12
CA LEU A 650 5.46 20.03 -13.98
C LEU A 650 4.74 20.04 -15.33
N GLY A 651 5.01 21.03 -16.20
CA GLY A 651 4.49 21.06 -17.57
C GLY A 651 4.92 19.83 -18.38
N LEU A 652 6.17 19.41 -18.22
CA LEU A 652 6.72 18.20 -18.83
C LEU A 652 5.99 16.94 -18.34
N LEU A 653 5.76 16.81 -17.02
CA LEU A 653 4.99 15.70 -16.45
C LEU A 653 3.57 15.64 -17.00
N LEU A 654 2.90 16.79 -17.12
CA LEU A 654 1.54 16.89 -17.65
C LEU A 654 1.45 16.44 -19.10
N LEU A 655 2.35 16.91 -19.96
CA LEU A 655 2.36 16.55 -21.39
C LEU A 655 2.83 15.11 -21.65
N SER A 656 3.48 14.47 -20.67
CA SER A 656 3.97 13.09 -20.77
C SER A 656 2.93 12.03 -20.37
N LEU A 657 1.71 12.43 -20.02
CA LEU A 657 0.67 11.48 -19.60
C LEU A 657 0.13 10.69 -20.80
N PRO A 658 -0.18 9.39 -20.63
CA PRO A 658 -0.81 8.60 -21.67
C PRO A 658 -2.18 9.19 -22.01
N GLN A 659 -2.41 9.39 -23.31
CA GLN A 659 -3.72 9.82 -23.79
C GLN A 659 -4.70 8.67 -23.60
N ALA A 660 -5.88 8.96 -23.07
CA ALA A 660 -6.98 8.00 -23.11
C ALA A 660 -7.48 7.93 -24.55
N ASP A 661 -7.36 6.76 -25.18
CA ASP A 661 -7.96 6.47 -26.49
C ASP A 661 -9.49 6.38 -26.40
#